data_AF-A0AA97B489-F1
#
_entry.id   AF-A0AA97B489-F1
#
_cell.length_a   1.000
_cell.length_b   1.000
_cell.length_c   1.000
_cell.angle_alpha   90.00
_cell.angle_beta   90.00
_cell.angle_gamma   90.00
#
_symmetry.space_group_name_H-M   'P 1'
#
loop_
_entity.id
_entity.type
_entity.pdbx_description
1 polymer ?
#
loop_
_entity_poly.entity_id
_entity_poly.type
_entity_poly.pdbx_seq_one_letter_code
_entity_poly.pdbx_strand_id
1 'polypeptide(L)'
;MNRIFLACLVLLCGMACTVPSLDELHPCDINDLMGDSVDAFLGDRPTCRALKVSIDYSGFLPGCVLVSARGEASGKASSVEIAGKGGRSGGSLLVSVFAPSNWGDSVQVEARAFEQNCEATPVMTRSIRVSPKTGKTETVTLSLQATDADGDGYVSVLTGGTDCDDNNASIHPAATELCNDVDDNCNGQSDTVELRLGQSCTEGAGCEGVRVCGGNGEVLCNMPLAAYAYPDVDQDGYGDRNAAPVAFCDGIPQGYVVSPADDCNDNNASIGPAATEICNGVDDNCNDQIDETFTDLGTACTAEAQCAGVYVCDASGIATTCQATTTPTDWFLDGDGDNFGDGTAVTSCVSPGAGYVEVGGDCNDGNPFTYPGAPELCDALDNNCDGNPEGPEVCPSGGASWAARTVGATDQEWRSIFTEVPGDVTVVGSQGGTAILTPPSSTFQTNATNCGDSSRSWHAVWTDMANQGRLYLGSSGGSLTFLDRSQNACTQTHDMARWIRGLVGFRREGTLEIHGVTENSGSANQGLTFTWTGEAGPNELNFGTTTVGPLFDLHGRSRSLLFAVGGFDGGSSRPRIYRFNTNTSQWQSEQVETAISGLGRLRGVWVVTDRVAFAVGEYLSGQNSVLRWDGSTWSRMPFPNTNTETLTSVVAFGAKSVYVTAYNGRIYRYDGTQWQIIFENTSLRFNDIAGTSPADLWVAGNNRQILHWPQ
;
A
#
# COMPACT_ATOMS: atom_id res chain seq x y z
N MET A 1 37.44 -17.19 -85.62
CA MET A 1 36.54 -18.36 -85.77
C MET A 1 35.11 -17.88 -85.66
N ASN A 2 34.26 -18.37 -86.56
CA ASN A 2 32.86 -18.03 -86.83
C ASN A 2 31.97 -17.77 -85.60
N ARG A 3 31.04 -16.80 -85.73
CA ARG A 3 29.85 -16.70 -84.89
C ARG A 3 28.59 -16.87 -85.74
N ILE A 4 27.74 -17.80 -85.32
CA ILE A 4 26.33 -17.96 -85.72
C ILE A 4 25.51 -17.89 -84.42
N PHE A 5 24.28 -17.36 -84.52
CA PHE A 5 23.20 -17.28 -83.52
C PHE A 5 23.41 -16.19 -82.44
N LEU A 6 22.43 -15.40 -81.99
CA LEU A 6 20.97 -15.56 -81.97
C LEU A 6 20.32 -14.17 -81.82
N ALA A 7 19.26 -13.90 -82.58
CA ALA A 7 18.40 -12.72 -82.40
C ALA A 7 17.40 -12.98 -81.26
N CYS A 8 17.41 -12.12 -80.23
CA CYS A 8 16.41 -12.10 -79.17
C CYS A 8 15.65 -10.77 -79.23
N LEU A 9 14.39 -10.91 -79.62
CA LEU A 9 13.20 -10.18 -79.16
C LEU A 9 13.42 -9.21 -77.98
N VAL A 10 13.22 -7.91 -78.20
CA VAL A 10 12.64 -7.01 -77.19
C VAL A 10 11.63 -6.10 -77.89
N LEU A 11 10.35 -6.41 -77.69
CA LEU A 11 9.26 -5.44 -77.75
C LEU A 11 9.51 -4.41 -76.65
N LEU A 12 9.54 -3.12 -77.00
CA LEU A 12 8.99 -2.06 -76.16
C LEU A 12 8.46 -0.95 -77.07
N CYS A 13 7.20 -0.64 -76.83
CA CYS A 13 6.35 0.26 -77.59
C CYS A 13 6.82 1.71 -77.44
N GLY A 14 6.83 2.46 -78.54
CA GLY A 14 7.16 3.88 -78.56
C GLY A 14 7.10 4.41 -79.98
N MET A 15 5.89 4.61 -80.49
CA MET A 15 5.64 5.16 -81.82
C MET A 15 6.25 6.55 -81.97
N ALA A 16 7.04 6.76 -83.02
CA ALA A 16 6.96 7.95 -83.86
C ALA A 16 7.40 7.54 -85.26
N CYS A 17 6.41 7.31 -86.11
CA CYS A 17 6.56 7.05 -87.53
C CYS A 17 7.01 8.31 -88.24
N THR A 18 8.00 8.20 -89.13
CA THR A 18 7.91 8.85 -90.45
C THR A 18 8.55 7.92 -91.48
N VAL A 19 7.86 6.80 -91.72
CA VAL A 19 7.89 6.17 -93.05
C VAL A 19 7.35 7.22 -94.02
N PRO A 20 8.02 7.55 -95.13
CA PRO A 20 7.41 8.38 -96.15
C PRO A 20 6.12 7.70 -96.63
N SER A 21 5.07 8.48 -96.82
CA SER A 21 3.78 8.01 -97.32
C SER A 21 3.96 7.09 -98.54
N LEU A 22 3.45 5.87 -98.44
CA LEU A 22 3.45 4.82 -99.45
C LEU A 22 2.67 5.16 -100.75
N ASP A 23 2.20 6.41 -100.90
CA ASP A 23 1.32 6.85 -101.99
C ASP A 23 2.00 7.72 -103.07
N GLU A 24 3.34 7.83 -103.07
CA GLU A 24 4.10 8.39 -104.21
C GLU A 24 5.19 7.43 -104.75
N LEU A 25 4.94 6.10 -104.70
CA LEU A 25 5.81 5.07 -105.29
C LEU A 25 5.19 4.50 -106.59
N HIS A 26 5.72 4.93 -107.74
CA HIS A 26 5.40 4.41 -109.08
C HIS A 26 6.61 4.69 -110.01
N PRO A 27 7.05 3.85 -110.99
CA PRO A 27 7.00 2.40 -111.21
C PRO A 27 8.43 1.78 -111.09
N CYS A 28 9.07 1.90 -109.91
CA CYS A 28 10.46 1.46 -109.71
C CYS A 28 10.64 0.19 -108.85
N ASP A 29 9.56 -0.53 -108.53
CA ASP A 29 9.63 -1.84 -107.87
C ASP A 29 8.77 -2.89 -108.57
N ILE A 30 9.42 -3.97 -109.02
CA ILE A 30 8.77 -5.27 -109.19
C ILE A 30 9.23 -6.13 -108.01
N ASN A 31 8.25 -6.48 -107.20
CA ASN A 31 8.11 -7.68 -106.36
C ASN A 31 9.15 -8.81 -106.56
N ASP A 32 10.35 -8.68 -105.98
CA ASP A 32 11.21 -9.83 -105.62
C ASP A 32 12.31 -9.49 -104.60
N LEU A 33 11.94 -8.95 -103.42
CA LEU A 33 12.91 -8.60 -102.36
C LEU A 33 12.48 -9.05 -100.94
N MET A 34 11.82 -10.19 -100.84
CA MET A 34 11.92 -11.02 -99.63
C MET A 34 13.04 -12.02 -99.83
N GLY A 35 14.30 -11.65 -99.55
CA GLY A 35 15.31 -12.68 -99.36
C GLY A 35 16.81 -12.37 -99.52
N ASP A 36 17.28 -11.19 -99.92
CA ASP A 36 18.73 -11.00 -100.15
C ASP A 36 19.30 -9.63 -99.74
N SER A 37 20.62 -9.62 -99.55
CA SER A 37 21.43 -8.56 -98.93
C SER A 37 21.32 -7.17 -99.59
N VAL A 38 21.66 -6.13 -98.82
CA VAL A 38 21.63 -4.69 -99.21
C VAL A 38 22.38 -4.39 -100.52
N ASP A 39 23.35 -5.21 -100.92
CA ASP A 39 24.07 -5.05 -102.19
C ASP A 39 23.22 -5.33 -103.43
N ALA A 40 22.11 -6.07 -103.32
CA ALA A 40 21.18 -6.30 -104.44
C ALA A 40 20.26 -5.10 -104.73
N PHE A 41 20.15 -4.14 -103.79
CA PHE A 41 19.27 -2.97 -103.92
C PHE A 41 19.87 -1.83 -104.75
N LEU A 42 21.20 -1.86 -104.98
CA LEU A 42 21.98 -0.76 -105.57
C LEU A 42 22.33 -0.95 -107.07
N GLY A 43 21.81 -1.99 -107.72
CA GLY A 43 22.14 -2.36 -109.10
C GLY A 43 21.37 -1.61 -110.20
N ASP A 44 21.88 -1.68 -111.44
CA ASP A 44 21.29 -1.10 -112.65
C ASP A 44 19.86 -1.64 -112.89
N ARG A 45 18.84 -0.78 -112.76
CA ARG A 45 17.42 -1.13 -113.01
C ARG A 45 16.86 -0.38 -114.22
N PRO A 46 16.33 -1.07 -115.26
CA PRO A 46 16.06 -0.48 -116.58
C PRO A 46 15.03 0.65 -116.62
N THR A 47 14.24 0.86 -115.56
CA THR A 47 13.18 1.89 -115.49
C THR A 47 13.50 3.04 -114.54
N CYS A 48 14.61 3.00 -113.79
CA CYS A 48 14.88 3.94 -112.69
C CYS A 48 16.10 4.82 -112.93
N ARG A 49 16.05 6.04 -112.38
CA ARG A 49 17.20 6.96 -112.26
C ARG A 49 17.64 6.95 -110.80
N ALA A 50 18.69 6.20 -110.49
CA ALA A 50 19.17 5.98 -109.14
C ALA A 50 20.57 6.58 -108.93
N LEU A 51 20.77 7.20 -107.76
CA LEU A 51 22.04 7.73 -107.30
C LEU A 51 22.44 7.02 -106.01
N LYS A 52 23.68 6.53 -105.97
CA LYS A 52 24.33 6.03 -104.77
C LYS A 52 25.19 7.15 -104.19
N VAL A 53 24.77 7.76 -103.09
CA VAL A 53 25.42 8.91 -102.47
C VAL A 53 26.21 8.43 -101.25
N SER A 54 27.54 8.48 -101.34
CA SER A 54 28.44 8.30 -100.20
C SER A 54 28.66 9.66 -99.53
N ILE A 55 28.44 9.74 -98.22
CA ILE A 55 28.69 10.95 -97.43
C ILE A 55 29.77 10.59 -96.45
N ASP A 56 30.97 11.09 -96.70
CA ASP A 56 32.13 10.81 -95.89
C ASP A 56 32.37 12.03 -95.00
N TYR A 57 32.49 11.83 -93.68
CA TYR A 57 32.90 12.88 -92.76
C TYR A 57 34.20 12.52 -92.05
N SER A 58 35.06 13.51 -91.86
CA SER A 58 36.35 13.37 -91.18
C SER A 58 36.53 14.45 -90.12
N GLY A 59 37.21 14.06 -89.04
CA GLY A 59 37.56 14.91 -87.89
C GLY A 59 36.43 15.14 -86.88
N PHE A 60 35.21 14.68 -87.14
CA PHE A 60 34.11 14.62 -86.17
C PHE A 60 33.10 13.53 -86.54
N LEU A 61 32.26 13.12 -85.58
CA LEU A 61 31.08 12.29 -85.80
C LEU A 61 29.82 13.15 -85.66
N PRO A 62 29.09 13.44 -86.75
CA PRO A 62 27.85 14.21 -86.65
C PRO A 62 26.80 13.46 -85.81
N GLY A 63 26.18 14.13 -84.83
CA GLY A 63 24.98 13.62 -84.17
C GLY A 63 23.83 13.45 -85.16
N CYS A 64 23.74 14.33 -86.16
CA CYS A 64 22.75 14.25 -87.24
C CYS A 64 23.33 14.67 -88.60
N VAL A 65 22.90 13.99 -89.66
CA VAL A 65 23.18 14.30 -91.05
C VAL A 65 21.85 14.44 -91.81
N LEU A 66 21.54 15.64 -92.29
CA LEU A 66 20.40 15.90 -93.15
C LEU A 66 20.84 15.77 -94.61
N VAL A 67 20.28 14.79 -95.32
CA VAL A 67 20.53 14.57 -96.74
C VAL A 67 19.30 15.00 -97.50
N SER A 68 19.46 15.93 -98.43
CA SER A 68 18.39 16.40 -99.30
C SER A 68 18.75 16.20 -100.78
N ALA A 69 17.75 15.83 -101.57
CA ALA A 69 17.86 15.75 -103.01
C ALA A 69 16.76 16.62 -103.63
N ARG A 70 17.11 17.40 -104.65
CA ARG A 70 16.21 18.35 -105.31
C ARG A 70 16.34 18.28 -106.82
N GLY A 71 15.22 18.16 -107.53
CA GLY A 71 15.18 18.30 -108.98
C GLY A 71 15.35 19.77 -109.37
N GLU A 72 16.36 20.10 -110.18
CA GLU A 72 16.71 21.49 -110.53
C GLU A 72 15.58 22.20 -111.31
N ALA A 73 15.00 21.52 -112.30
CA ALA A 73 13.95 22.12 -113.13
C ALA A 73 12.58 22.17 -112.41
N SER A 74 12.30 21.18 -111.57
CA SER A 74 10.99 21.06 -110.90
C SER A 74 10.93 21.81 -109.56
N GLY A 75 12.08 22.04 -108.92
CA GLY A 75 12.20 22.54 -107.57
C GLY A 75 11.65 21.61 -106.48
N LYS A 76 11.19 20.40 -106.84
CA LYS A 76 10.74 19.40 -105.86
C LYS A 76 11.94 18.82 -105.13
N ALA A 77 11.83 18.67 -103.81
CA ALA A 77 12.88 18.13 -102.96
C ALA A 77 12.34 17.05 -102.04
N SER A 78 13.21 16.12 -101.67
CA SER A 78 13.00 15.15 -100.61
C SER A 78 14.22 15.15 -99.72
N SER A 79 14.02 14.99 -98.42
CA SER A 79 15.11 14.92 -97.45
C SER A 79 14.91 13.79 -96.46
N VAL A 80 16.01 13.33 -95.89
CA VAL A 80 16.03 12.33 -94.83
C VAL A 80 17.07 12.74 -93.80
N GLU A 81 16.71 12.61 -92.54
CA GLU A 81 17.61 12.78 -91.41
C GLU A 81 18.17 11.43 -91.00
N ILE A 82 19.48 11.37 -90.81
CA ILE A 82 20.21 10.14 -90.52
C ILE A 82 21.23 10.45 -89.44
N ALA A 83 21.26 9.66 -88.37
CA ALA A 83 22.34 9.75 -87.39
C ALA A 83 23.69 9.41 -88.06
N GLY A 84 24.75 10.14 -87.70
CA GLY A 84 26.10 9.81 -88.14
C GLY A 84 26.49 8.38 -87.73
N LYS A 85 27.17 7.67 -88.62
CA LYS A 85 27.75 6.34 -88.39
C LYS A 85 29.28 6.37 -88.51
N GLY A 86 29.99 5.87 -87.52
CA GLY A 86 31.45 5.86 -87.52
C GLY A 86 32.02 5.97 -86.12
N GLY A 87 33.27 6.41 -86.04
CA GLY A 87 33.91 6.81 -84.78
C GLY A 87 34.03 8.32 -84.69
N ARG A 88 34.47 8.83 -83.54
CA ARG A 88 34.62 10.28 -83.26
C ARG A 88 35.46 11.02 -84.31
N SER A 89 36.46 10.36 -84.90
CA SER A 89 37.33 10.96 -85.93
C SER A 89 36.76 10.94 -87.36
N GLY A 90 35.55 10.41 -87.55
CA GLY A 90 34.89 10.35 -88.84
C GLY A 90 34.21 9.02 -89.16
N GLY A 91 33.57 8.99 -90.33
CA GLY A 91 32.81 7.85 -90.80
C GLY A 91 32.21 8.09 -92.17
N SER A 92 31.32 7.20 -92.58
CA SER A 92 30.66 7.31 -93.88
C SER A 92 29.23 6.79 -93.79
N LEU A 93 28.33 7.49 -94.47
CA LEU A 93 26.94 7.09 -94.70
C LEU A 93 26.73 6.82 -96.17
N LEU A 94 25.94 5.80 -96.46
CA LEU A 94 25.51 5.51 -97.82
C LEU A 94 24.00 5.73 -97.93
N VAL A 95 23.60 6.63 -98.82
CA VAL A 95 22.19 6.98 -99.06
C VAL A 95 21.85 6.73 -100.53
N SER A 96 20.70 6.11 -100.77
CA SER A 96 20.18 5.92 -102.13
C SER A 96 19.17 7.00 -102.43
N VAL A 97 19.35 7.71 -103.54
CA VAL A 97 18.40 8.72 -104.03
C VAL A 97 17.77 8.19 -105.32
N PHE A 98 16.46 8.00 -105.31
CA PHE A 98 15.68 7.62 -106.49
C PHE A 98 15.00 8.87 -107.04
N ALA A 99 15.41 9.32 -108.23
CA ALA A 99 14.88 10.52 -108.85
C ALA A 99 13.64 10.19 -109.69
N PRO A 100 12.44 10.66 -109.33
CA PRO A 100 11.23 10.45 -110.13
C PRO A 100 11.34 11.12 -111.50
N SER A 101 10.59 10.62 -112.49
CA SER A 101 10.61 11.18 -113.85
C SER A 101 10.23 12.67 -113.92
N ASN A 102 9.43 13.15 -112.96
CA ASN A 102 8.98 14.55 -112.89
C ASN A 102 9.98 15.52 -112.25
N TRP A 103 11.19 15.07 -111.87
CA TRP A 103 12.22 15.95 -111.27
C TRP A 103 13.11 16.68 -112.29
N GLY A 104 13.07 16.27 -113.57
CA GLY A 104 13.94 16.79 -114.64
C GLY A 104 15.29 16.07 -114.71
N ASP A 105 16.12 16.40 -115.70
CA ASP A 105 17.33 15.63 -116.03
C ASP A 105 18.50 15.81 -115.03
N SER A 106 18.44 16.82 -114.16
CA SER A 106 19.48 17.11 -113.17
C SER A 106 18.91 17.17 -111.75
N VAL A 107 19.63 16.52 -110.83
CA VAL A 107 19.31 16.44 -109.39
C VAL A 107 20.48 17.01 -108.61
N GLN A 108 20.20 17.97 -107.73
CA GLN A 108 21.14 18.45 -106.72
C GLN A 108 20.98 17.60 -105.46
N VAL A 109 22.07 17.02 -104.98
CA VAL A 109 22.13 16.33 -103.69
C VAL A 109 22.96 17.16 -102.73
N GLU A 110 22.46 17.38 -101.52
CA GLU A 110 23.12 18.12 -100.45
C GLU A 110 23.13 17.31 -99.16
N ALA A 111 24.27 17.29 -98.48
CA ALA A 111 24.44 16.74 -97.14
C ALA A 111 24.85 17.86 -96.19
N ARG A 112 24.15 17.96 -95.06
CA ARG A 112 24.44 18.88 -93.95
C ARG A 112 24.69 18.07 -92.69
N ALA A 113 25.74 18.39 -91.95
CA ALA A 113 26.07 17.72 -90.70
C ALA A 113 25.94 18.67 -89.51
N PHE A 114 25.48 18.15 -88.37
CA PHE A 114 25.17 18.88 -87.14
C PHE A 114 25.79 18.16 -85.94
N GLU A 115 26.14 18.90 -84.88
CA GLU A 115 26.77 18.38 -83.66
C GLU A 115 25.86 17.40 -82.91
N GLN A 116 24.63 17.83 -82.61
CA GLN A 116 23.67 17.06 -81.81
C GLN A 116 22.46 16.59 -82.62
N ASN A 117 21.62 17.52 -83.10
CA ASN A 117 20.40 17.24 -83.87
C ASN A 117 20.33 18.08 -85.16
N CYS A 118 19.43 17.74 -86.08
CA CYS A 118 19.32 18.41 -87.39
C CYS A 118 18.59 19.78 -87.36
N GLU A 119 18.35 20.36 -86.17
CA GLU A 119 17.62 21.63 -86.01
C GLU A 119 18.53 22.85 -85.90
N ALA A 120 19.75 22.66 -85.39
CA ALA A 120 20.73 23.73 -85.16
C ALA A 120 21.36 24.25 -86.46
N THR A 121 22.34 25.16 -86.37
CA THR A 121 23.14 25.55 -87.54
C THR A 121 24.02 24.36 -87.95
N PRO A 122 24.03 23.93 -89.23
CA PRO A 122 24.89 22.84 -89.65
C PRO A 122 26.35 23.25 -89.57
N VAL A 123 27.17 22.42 -88.93
CA VAL A 123 28.63 22.56 -88.85
C VAL A 123 29.25 22.58 -90.25
N MET A 124 28.78 21.70 -91.13
CA MET A 124 29.30 21.59 -92.49
C MET A 124 28.20 21.22 -93.48
N THR A 125 28.23 21.85 -94.66
CA THR A 125 27.29 21.58 -95.75
C THR A 125 28.02 21.37 -97.06
N ARG A 126 27.66 20.32 -97.82
CA ARG A 126 28.17 20.06 -99.18
C ARG A 126 27.07 19.62 -100.12
N SER A 127 27.12 20.11 -101.35
CA SER A 127 26.20 19.67 -102.40
C SER A 127 26.90 19.40 -103.72
N ILE A 128 26.30 18.53 -104.52
CA ILE A 128 26.75 18.15 -105.87
C ILE A 128 25.54 18.05 -106.81
N ARG A 129 25.73 18.41 -108.07
CA ARG A 129 24.72 18.23 -109.12
C ARG A 129 25.07 17.04 -109.99
N VAL A 130 24.08 16.19 -110.24
CA VAL A 130 24.25 14.94 -110.99
C VAL A 130 23.10 14.79 -111.97
N SER A 131 23.37 14.20 -113.13
CA SER A 131 22.35 13.93 -114.16
C SER A 131 22.18 12.43 -114.35
N PRO A 132 21.47 11.73 -113.44
CA PRO A 132 21.42 10.27 -113.43
C PRO A 132 20.74 9.74 -114.68
N LYS A 133 21.37 8.76 -115.34
CA LYS A 133 20.84 8.10 -116.54
C LYS A 133 19.86 6.99 -116.18
N THR A 134 18.76 6.90 -116.93
CA THR A 134 17.79 5.80 -116.78
C THR A 134 18.48 4.46 -117.02
N GLY A 135 18.28 3.49 -116.12
CA GLY A 135 18.87 2.17 -116.27
C GLY A 135 20.25 2.00 -115.64
N LYS A 136 20.90 3.07 -115.15
CA LYS A 136 22.24 3.01 -114.56
C LYS A 136 22.30 3.69 -113.18
N THR A 137 23.00 3.05 -112.24
CA THR A 137 23.30 3.67 -110.94
C THR A 137 24.57 4.53 -111.05
N GLU A 138 24.44 5.83 -110.80
CA GLU A 138 25.61 6.72 -110.68
C GLU A 138 26.00 6.88 -109.20
N THR A 139 27.30 6.80 -108.91
CA THR A 139 27.82 6.97 -107.55
C THR A 139 28.44 8.35 -107.39
N VAL A 140 28.09 9.06 -106.33
CA VAL A 140 28.67 10.35 -105.97
C VAL A 140 29.09 10.37 -104.51
N THR A 141 30.16 11.12 -104.22
CA THR A 141 30.70 11.26 -102.87
C THR A 141 30.67 12.73 -102.44
N LEU A 142 30.15 13.00 -101.24
CA LEU A 142 30.17 14.28 -100.56
C LEU A 142 31.07 14.16 -99.32
N SER A 143 32.14 14.96 -99.25
CA SER A 143 33.07 14.95 -98.12
C SER A 143 32.87 16.16 -97.20
N LEU A 144 32.52 15.91 -95.94
CA LEU A 144 32.30 16.92 -94.89
C LEU A 144 33.49 16.87 -93.91
N GLN A 145 34.11 17.99 -93.58
CA GLN A 145 35.27 18.01 -92.66
C GLN A 145 35.06 19.06 -91.59
N ALA A 146 35.17 18.68 -90.33
CA ALA A 146 35.21 19.57 -89.17
C ALA A 146 36.15 18.98 -88.11
N THR A 147 36.40 19.68 -87.01
CA THR A 147 37.31 19.21 -85.94
C THR A 147 36.60 19.18 -84.60
N ASP A 148 36.57 17.99 -84.00
CA ASP A 148 36.21 17.69 -82.61
C ASP A 148 37.46 17.04 -81.98
N ALA A 149 38.34 17.86 -81.39
CA ALA A 149 39.68 17.40 -81.00
C ALA A 149 39.75 16.70 -79.64
N ASP A 150 38.85 17.02 -78.70
CA ASP A 150 38.73 16.34 -77.41
C ASP A 150 37.67 15.20 -77.41
N GLY A 151 36.81 15.15 -78.42
CA GLY A 151 35.85 14.09 -78.63
C GLY A 151 34.58 14.20 -77.80
N ASP A 152 34.20 15.37 -77.31
CA ASP A 152 32.99 15.56 -76.51
C ASP A 152 31.70 15.60 -77.35
N GLY A 153 31.83 15.70 -78.68
CA GLY A 153 30.74 15.71 -79.65
C GLY A 153 30.26 17.12 -80.03
N TYR A 154 30.88 18.16 -79.50
CA TYR A 154 30.86 19.51 -80.03
C TYR A 154 32.09 19.72 -80.91
N VAL A 155 31.99 20.67 -81.83
CA VAL A 155 33.01 20.91 -82.84
C VAL A 155 33.57 22.30 -82.59
N SER A 156 34.88 22.46 -82.76
CA SER A 156 35.53 23.77 -82.68
C SER A 156 34.79 24.87 -83.45
N VAL A 157 34.59 26.01 -82.80
CA VAL A 157 34.11 27.25 -83.44
C VAL A 157 34.94 27.64 -84.68
N LEU A 158 36.22 27.26 -84.75
CA LEU A 158 37.09 27.54 -85.90
C LEU A 158 36.71 26.75 -87.15
N THR A 159 36.04 25.60 -86.98
CA THR A 159 35.58 24.75 -88.10
C THR A 159 34.07 24.78 -88.30
N GLY A 160 33.39 25.73 -87.65
CA GLY A 160 31.96 25.99 -87.83
C GLY A 160 31.04 25.37 -86.78
N GLY A 161 31.60 24.79 -85.72
CA GLY A 161 30.83 24.28 -84.57
C GLY A 161 30.65 25.32 -83.46
N THR A 162 30.32 24.85 -82.26
CA THR A 162 29.96 25.70 -81.11
C THR A 162 30.90 25.60 -79.92
N ASP A 163 31.92 24.73 -79.98
CA ASP A 163 32.89 24.55 -78.90
C ASP A 163 33.95 25.67 -78.85
N CYS A 164 34.01 26.36 -77.71
CA CYS A 164 34.93 27.46 -77.44
C CYS A 164 36.32 27.00 -76.96
N ASP A 165 36.49 25.77 -76.47
CA ASP A 165 37.78 25.15 -76.17
C ASP A 165 37.82 23.66 -76.55
N ASP A 166 37.98 23.42 -77.85
CA ASP A 166 38.08 22.11 -78.50
C ASP A 166 39.25 21.20 -78.01
N ASN A 167 39.99 21.59 -76.97
CA ASN A 167 40.98 20.74 -76.31
C ASN A 167 40.53 20.25 -74.92
N ASN A 168 39.35 20.66 -74.45
CA ASN A 168 38.85 20.36 -73.11
C ASN A 168 37.38 19.96 -73.12
N ALA A 169 37.14 18.65 -73.05
CA ALA A 169 35.81 18.05 -73.09
C ALA A 169 34.85 18.42 -71.93
N SER A 170 35.27 19.28 -71.00
CA SER A 170 34.40 19.86 -69.96
C SER A 170 33.95 21.28 -70.28
N ILE A 171 34.49 21.90 -71.34
CA ILE A 171 34.16 23.24 -71.80
C ILE A 171 33.45 23.10 -73.13
N HIS A 172 32.13 23.24 -73.12
CA HIS A 172 31.32 23.13 -74.33
C HIS A 172 29.92 23.71 -74.05
N PRO A 173 29.12 24.04 -75.08
CA PRO A 173 27.83 24.72 -74.92
C PRO A 173 26.76 24.06 -74.05
N ALA A 174 26.97 22.82 -73.63
CA ALA A 174 26.08 22.08 -72.75
C ALA A 174 26.71 21.74 -71.38
N ALA A 175 27.91 22.25 -71.11
CA ALA A 175 28.53 22.11 -69.80
C ALA A 175 27.74 22.89 -68.74
N THR A 176 27.91 22.48 -67.48
CA THR A 176 27.39 23.25 -66.34
C THR A 176 28.46 24.20 -65.88
N GLU A 177 28.10 25.47 -65.69
CA GLU A 177 29.02 26.50 -65.22
C GLU A 177 29.55 26.18 -63.81
N LEU A 178 30.86 26.17 -63.64
CA LEU A 178 31.54 26.04 -62.36
C LEU A 178 32.07 27.40 -61.90
N CYS A 179 32.30 27.58 -60.59
CA CYS A 179 33.05 28.75 -60.14
C CYS A 179 34.56 28.52 -60.29
N ASN A 180 35.11 28.77 -61.47
CA ASN A 180 36.51 28.55 -61.83
C ASN A 180 37.13 29.68 -62.71
N ASP A 181 36.40 30.79 -62.91
CA ASP A 181 36.72 31.90 -63.81
C ASP A 181 36.84 31.50 -65.30
N VAL A 182 36.20 30.40 -65.71
CA VAL A 182 36.16 29.88 -67.07
C VAL A 182 34.71 29.75 -67.51
N ASP A 183 34.37 30.29 -68.68
CA ASP A 183 33.07 30.11 -69.34
C ASP A 183 32.95 28.67 -69.84
N ASP A 184 32.60 27.75 -68.92
CA ASP A 184 32.56 26.32 -69.19
C ASP A 184 31.48 26.01 -70.23
N ASN A 185 30.38 26.76 -70.22
CA ASN A 185 29.24 26.51 -71.11
C ASN A 185 29.24 27.37 -72.40
N CYS A 186 30.36 28.03 -72.71
CA CYS A 186 30.58 28.81 -73.93
C CYS A 186 29.47 29.84 -74.24
N ASN A 187 28.77 30.36 -73.24
CA ASN A 187 27.63 31.26 -73.43
C ASN A 187 28.04 32.75 -73.41
N GLY A 188 29.30 33.05 -73.06
CA GLY A 188 29.89 34.38 -72.98
C GLY A 188 29.62 35.15 -71.69
N GLN A 189 29.09 34.50 -70.65
CA GLN A 189 28.91 35.09 -69.32
C GLN A 189 30.09 34.72 -68.40
N SER A 190 30.33 35.57 -67.40
CA SER A 190 31.27 35.25 -66.31
C SER A 190 30.53 34.59 -65.15
N ASP A 191 31.22 33.75 -64.39
CA ASP A 191 30.73 33.07 -63.19
C ASP A 191 30.01 34.01 -62.22
N THR A 192 30.52 35.23 -62.04
CA THR A 192 29.94 36.22 -61.11
C THR A 192 28.48 36.57 -61.44
N VAL A 193 28.16 36.64 -62.73
CA VAL A 193 26.83 36.99 -63.24
C VAL A 193 25.93 35.75 -63.26
N GLU A 194 26.46 34.63 -63.74
CA GLU A 194 25.69 33.40 -63.93
C GLU A 194 25.40 32.68 -62.60
N LEU A 195 26.39 32.57 -61.72
CA LEU A 195 26.29 31.91 -60.41
C LEU A 195 25.81 32.85 -59.28
N ARG A 196 25.60 34.13 -59.60
CA ARG A 196 25.14 35.19 -58.66
C ARG A 196 26.06 35.35 -57.45
N LEU A 197 27.37 35.29 -57.69
CA LEU A 197 28.37 35.47 -56.64
C LEU A 197 28.28 36.89 -56.06
N GLY A 198 28.40 37.02 -54.74
CA GLY A 198 28.24 38.30 -54.04
C GLY A 198 26.80 38.70 -53.75
N GLN A 199 25.79 37.94 -54.20
CA GLN A 199 24.40 38.14 -53.76
C GLN A 199 24.14 37.50 -52.40
N SER A 200 23.09 37.99 -51.72
CA SER A 200 22.64 37.42 -50.46
C SER A 200 22.17 35.98 -50.63
N CYS A 201 22.45 35.17 -49.61
CA CYS A 201 21.96 33.81 -49.48
C CYS A 201 21.51 33.57 -48.05
N THR A 202 20.68 32.55 -47.88
CA THR A 202 20.18 32.11 -46.57
C THR A 202 20.21 30.60 -46.55
N GLU A 203 20.97 30.03 -45.62
CA GLU A 203 21.10 28.58 -45.41
C GLU A 203 21.05 28.26 -43.90
N GLY A 204 20.88 26.99 -43.54
CA GLY A 204 20.80 26.56 -42.14
C GLY A 204 19.60 27.15 -41.38
N ALA A 205 19.85 27.71 -40.19
CA ALA A 205 18.82 28.22 -39.27
C ALA A 205 18.24 29.61 -39.65
N GLY A 206 18.36 30.01 -40.92
CA GLY A 206 17.86 31.30 -41.41
C GLY A 206 18.86 32.45 -41.28
N CYS A 207 20.15 32.19 -41.05
CA CYS A 207 21.16 33.24 -41.03
C CYS A 207 21.45 33.74 -42.45
N GLU A 208 21.47 35.06 -42.62
CA GLU A 208 21.85 35.69 -43.88
C GLU A 208 23.38 35.65 -44.07
N GLY A 209 23.80 35.29 -45.27
CA GLY A 209 25.18 35.25 -45.71
C GLY A 209 25.33 35.76 -47.14
N VAL A 210 26.52 35.58 -47.71
CA VAL A 210 26.84 35.98 -49.10
C VAL A 210 27.36 34.77 -49.88
N ARG A 211 26.89 34.64 -51.14
CA ARG A 211 27.37 33.60 -52.07
C ARG A 211 28.84 33.82 -52.42
N VAL A 212 29.66 32.81 -52.15
CA VAL A 212 31.10 32.79 -52.43
C VAL A 212 31.50 31.47 -53.07
N CYS A 213 32.67 31.42 -53.68
CA CYS A 213 33.18 30.18 -54.26
C CYS A 213 33.84 29.30 -53.21
N GLY A 214 33.46 28.02 -53.23
CA GLY A 214 34.07 26.96 -52.44
C GLY A 214 35.33 26.40 -53.11
N GLY A 215 36.06 25.57 -52.38
CA GLY A 215 37.35 25.03 -52.85
C GLY A 215 37.27 24.06 -54.04
N ASN A 216 36.06 23.60 -54.41
CA ASN A 216 35.84 22.60 -55.45
C ASN A 216 35.01 23.12 -56.65
N GLY A 217 34.91 24.44 -56.83
CA GLY A 217 34.10 25.06 -57.89
C GLY A 217 32.61 25.16 -57.56
N GLU A 218 32.20 24.80 -56.35
CA GLU A 218 30.82 24.94 -55.86
C GLU A 218 30.53 26.36 -55.34
N VAL A 219 29.25 26.73 -55.28
CA VAL A 219 28.80 27.99 -54.67
C VAL A 219 28.38 27.72 -53.23
N LEU A 220 29.01 28.38 -52.26
CA LEU A 220 28.73 28.28 -50.83
C LEU A 220 28.08 29.55 -50.28
N CYS A 221 27.26 29.42 -49.24
CA CYS A 221 26.78 30.56 -48.46
C CYS A 221 27.69 30.82 -47.24
N ASN A 222 28.45 31.91 -47.25
CA ASN A 222 29.31 32.28 -46.10
C ASN A 222 28.50 33.07 -45.05
N MET A 223 28.21 32.45 -43.90
CA MET A 223 27.34 32.96 -42.83
C MET A 223 27.92 32.75 -41.41
N PRO A 224 27.53 33.56 -40.40
CA PRO A 224 27.95 33.38 -39.00
C PRO A 224 27.35 32.11 -38.36
N LEU A 225 28.02 31.58 -37.33
CA LEU A 225 27.54 30.44 -36.54
C LEU A 225 26.37 30.88 -35.64
N ALA A 226 25.22 30.21 -35.76
CA ALA A 226 24.07 30.45 -34.88
C ALA A 226 24.33 29.94 -33.45
N ALA A 227 23.98 30.76 -32.45
CA ALA A 227 23.91 30.34 -31.06
C ALA A 227 22.49 29.83 -30.75
N TYR A 228 22.40 28.74 -29.99
CA TYR A 228 21.13 28.15 -29.57
C TYR A 228 20.84 28.55 -28.12
N ALA A 229 19.62 29.02 -27.86
CA ALA A 229 19.17 29.39 -26.53
C ALA A 229 17.73 28.92 -26.29
N TYR A 230 17.38 28.71 -25.03
CA TYR A 230 16.06 28.28 -24.57
C TYR A 230 15.31 29.47 -23.95
N PRO A 231 13.97 29.51 -24.02
CA PRO A 231 13.18 30.47 -23.25
C PRO A 231 13.54 30.40 -21.76
N ASP A 232 13.62 31.57 -21.13
CA ASP A 232 13.83 31.79 -19.69
C ASP A 232 12.82 32.87 -19.27
N VAL A 233 11.56 32.46 -19.08
CA VAL A 233 10.42 33.37 -18.93
C VAL A 233 10.39 34.02 -17.55
N ASP A 234 10.79 33.30 -16.50
CA ASP A 234 10.83 33.81 -15.12
C ASP A 234 12.18 34.42 -14.70
N GLN A 235 13.22 34.30 -15.54
CA GLN A 235 14.53 34.94 -15.41
C GLN A 235 15.36 34.43 -14.24
N ASP A 236 15.24 33.14 -13.90
CA ASP A 236 16.07 32.47 -12.90
C ASP A 236 17.43 31.99 -13.44
N GLY A 237 17.59 32.02 -14.77
CA GLY A 237 18.81 31.65 -15.48
C GLY A 237 18.85 30.19 -15.98
N TYR A 238 17.74 29.46 -15.87
CA TYR A 238 17.55 28.13 -16.44
C TYR A 238 16.58 28.20 -17.63
N GLY A 239 16.72 27.25 -18.56
CA GLY A 239 15.95 27.26 -19.80
C GLY A 239 14.83 26.22 -19.78
N ASP A 240 13.67 26.54 -20.35
CA ASP A 240 12.52 25.62 -20.43
C ASP A 240 12.91 24.26 -21.01
N ARG A 241 12.87 23.23 -20.16
CA ARG A 241 13.17 21.82 -20.49
C ARG A 241 12.28 21.24 -21.58
N ASN A 242 11.09 21.78 -21.77
CA ASN A 242 10.11 21.33 -22.77
C ASN A 242 10.19 22.12 -24.08
N ALA A 243 10.92 23.23 -24.11
CA ALA A 243 11.09 24.03 -25.32
C ALA A 243 12.21 23.48 -26.22
N ALA A 244 11.98 23.55 -27.53
CA ALA A 244 13.05 23.38 -28.50
C ALA A 244 13.97 24.61 -28.48
N PRO A 245 15.30 24.45 -28.63
CA PRO A 245 16.21 25.58 -28.67
C PRO A 245 15.94 26.46 -29.90
N VAL A 246 15.95 27.76 -29.71
CA VAL A 246 15.81 28.76 -30.77
C VAL A 246 17.20 29.23 -31.20
N ALA A 247 17.41 29.27 -32.52
CA ALA A 247 18.66 29.73 -33.11
C ALA A 247 18.67 31.26 -33.26
N PHE A 248 19.75 31.91 -32.80
CA PHE A 248 19.99 33.33 -32.95
C PHE A 248 21.33 33.56 -33.65
N CYS A 249 21.31 34.38 -34.70
CA CYS A 249 22.50 34.71 -35.50
C CYS A 249 23.20 36.01 -35.03
N ASP A 250 22.58 36.79 -34.14
CA ASP A 250 23.11 38.04 -33.57
C ASP A 250 22.64 38.25 -32.13
N GLY A 251 23.46 37.86 -31.15
CA GLY A 251 23.17 37.98 -29.72
C GLY A 251 22.01 37.12 -29.22
N ILE A 252 21.98 36.85 -27.91
CA ILE A 252 20.82 36.22 -27.26
C ILE A 252 19.98 37.33 -26.62
N PRO A 253 18.69 37.48 -26.97
CA PRO A 253 17.82 38.49 -26.37
C PRO A 253 17.50 38.16 -24.91
N GLN A 254 17.06 39.17 -24.15
CA GLN A 254 16.55 38.97 -22.79
C GLN A 254 15.30 38.06 -22.82
N GLY A 255 15.20 37.13 -21.86
CA GLY A 255 14.18 36.09 -21.82
C GLY A 255 14.60 34.78 -22.50
N TYR A 256 15.89 34.64 -22.80
CA TYR A 256 16.50 33.40 -23.29
C TYR A 256 17.85 33.14 -22.61
N VAL A 257 18.19 31.88 -22.39
CA VAL A 257 19.46 31.46 -21.79
C VAL A 257 20.14 30.35 -22.60
N VAL A 258 21.48 30.31 -22.55
CA VAL A 258 22.33 29.31 -23.24
C VAL A 258 22.62 28.07 -22.40
N SER A 259 22.17 28.06 -21.14
CA SER A 259 22.30 26.94 -20.20
C SER A 259 21.42 25.76 -20.66
N PRO A 260 21.62 24.52 -20.15
CA PRO A 260 20.78 23.40 -20.55
C PRO A 260 19.29 23.70 -20.37
N ALA A 261 18.46 23.00 -21.15
CA ALA A 261 17.02 23.02 -20.98
C ALA A 261 16.65 22.08 -19.82
N ASP A 262 16.82 22.55 -18.59
CA ASP A 262 16.63 21.78 -17.37
C ASP A 262 15.62 22.41 -16.39
N ASP A 263 15.00 23.54 -16.76
CA ASP A 263 13.90 24.10 -15.99
C ASP A 263 12.58 23.39 -16.31
N CYS A 264 12.01 22.75 -15.29
CA CYS A 264 10.73 22.05 -15.36
C CYS A 264 9.51 22.98 -15.23
N ASN A 265 9.68 24.23 -14.81
CA ASN A 265 8.63 25.25 -14.76
C ASN A 265 9.16 26.67 -14.99
N ASP A 266 9.39 27.00 -16.25
CA ASP A 266 9.84 28.31 -16.78
C ASP A 266 8.96 29.54 -16.42
N ASN A 267 7.84 29.35 -15.70
CA ASN A 267 6.99 30.45 -15.23
C ASN A 267 7.14 30.71 -13.72
N ASN A 268 8.01 30.00 -13.01
CA ASN A 268 8.19 30.12 -11.57
C ASN A 268 9.65 29.95 -11.13
N ALA A 269 10.34 31.06 -10.92
CA ALA A 269 11.75 31.13 -10.50
C ALA A 269 12.09 30.47 -9.14
N SER A 270 11.10 29.91 -8.44
CA SER A 270 11.31 29.06 -7.25
C SER A 270 11.38 27.57 -7.56
N ILE A 271 11.14 27.18 -8.82
CA ILE A 271 11.19 25.81 -9.34
C ILE A 271 12.22 25.82 -10.46
N GLY A 272 13.35 25.14 -10.26
CA GLY A 272 14.47 25.12 -11.19
C GLY A 272 15.63 24.32 -10.59
N PRO A 273 16.64 23.90 -11.37
CA PRO A 273 17.73 23.00 -10.93
C PRO A 273 18.50 23.37 -9.65
N ALA A 274 18.48 24.64 -9.24
CA ALA A 274 19.11 25.12 -8.00
C ALA A 274 18.13 25.37 -6.84
N ALA A 275 16.84 25.11 -7.04
CA ALA A 275 15.83 25.25 -5.99
C ALA A 275 16.07 24.25 -4.85
N THR A 276 15.63 24.63 -3.66
CA THR A 276 15.60 23.72 -2.50
C THR A 276 14.22 23.10 -2.43
N GLU A 277 14.15 21.78 -2.39
CA GLU A 277 12.91 21.04 -2.20
C GLU A 277 12.12 21.52 -0.98
N ILE A 278 10.83 21.72 -1.18
CA ILE A 278 9.85 21.91 -0.11
C ILE A 278 8.76 20.85 -0.28
N CYS A 279 8.21 20.36 0.83
CA CYS A 279 7.20 19.30 0.84
C CYS A 279 5.86 19.88 0.34
N ASN A 280 5.69 19.98 -0.97
CA ASN A 280 4.54 20.60 -1.63
C ASN A 280 3.94 19.70 -2.74
N GLY A 281 4.53 18.53 -3.00
CA GLY A 281 4.09 17.61 -4.05
C GLY A 281 4.53 18.03 -5.46
N VAL A 282 5.51 18.91 -5.57
CA VAL A 282 6.14 19.40 -6.80
C VAL A 282 7.62 19.00 -6.77
N ASP A 283 8.20 18.74 -7.94
CA ASP A 283 9.64 18.59 -8.11
C ASP A 283 10.21 20.01 -8.24
N ASP A 284 10.65 20.60 -7.13
CA ASP A 284 11.11 21.99 -7.12
C ASP A 284 12.48 22.11 -7.79
N ASN A 285 13.35 21.11 -7.66
CA ASN A 285 14.72 21.13 -8.17
C ASN A 285 14.91 20.45 -9.55
N CYS A 286 13.81 20.06 -10.19
CA CYS A 286 13.75 19.48 -11.52
C CYS A 286 14.62 18.23 -11.73
N ASN A 287 14.76 17.38 -10.71
CA ASN A 287 15.57 16.16 -10.78
C ASN A 287 14.76 14.88 -11.09
N ASP A 288 13.49 15.04 -11.48
CA ASP A 288 12.50 13.99 -11.73
C ASP A 288 12.10 13.20 -10.46
N GLN A 289 12.32 13.76 -9.28
CA GLN A 289 11.83 13.26 -7.99
C GLN A 289 11.01 14.34 -7.30
N ILE A 290 9.94 13.93 -6.62
CA ILE A 290 9.05 14.86 -5.91
C ILE A 290 9.35 14.72 -4.42
N ASP A 291 9.63 15.84 -3.74
CA ASP A 291 9.82 15.93 -2.29
C ASP A 291 10.90 14.96 -1.74
N GLU A 292 11.97 14.65 -2.49
CA GLU A 292 12.91 13.56 -2.17
C GLU A 292 13.77 13.81 -0.93
N THR A 293 13.87 15.06 -0.48
CA THR A 293 14.53 15.42 0.78
C THR A 293 13.74 14.94 2.01
N PHE A 294 12.45 14.60 1.84
CA PHE A 294 11.54 14.14 2.90
C PHE A 294 11.41 12.62 2.89
N THR A 295 12.48 11.91 3.27
CA THR A 295 12.59 10.44 3.17
C THR A 295 11.47 9.66 3.87
N ASP A 296 10.81 10.27 4.85
CA ASP A 296 9.75 9.65 5.63
C ASP A 296 8.36 9.80 4.95
N LEU A 297 8.23 10.65 3.93
CA LEU A 297 6.95 10.91 3.25
C LEU A 297 6.35 9.62 2.68
N GLY A 298 5.07 9.37 2.98
CA GLY A 298 4.37 8.14 2.57
C GLY A 298 4.73 6.89 3.38
N THR A 299 5.67 6.96 4.32
CA THR A 299 5.99 5.84 5.22
C THR A 299 5.02 5.77 6.40
N ALA A 300 4.90 4.58 6.99
CA ALA A 300 4.02 4.35 8.14
C ALA A 300 4.58 5.00 9.41
N CYS A 301 3.70 5.61 10.20
CA CYS A 301 4.02 6.24 11.47
C CYS A 301 2.95 5.95 12.53
N THR A 302 3.22 6.33 13.78
CA THR A 302 2.24 6.29 14.87
C THR A 302 1.93 7.71 15.29
N ALA A 303 0.70 8.15 15.03
CA ALA A 303 0.20 9.47 15.39
C ALA A 303 -0.11 9.55 16.90
N GLU A 304 -0.62 10.69 17.34
CA GLU A 304 -1.21 10.84 18.67
C GLU A 304 -2.28 9.77 18.92
N ALA A 305 -2.57 9.50 20.20
CA ALA A 305 -3.53 8.45 20.60
C ALA A 305 -3.17 7.03 20.07
N GLN A 306 -1.87 6.81 19.77
CA GLN A 306 -1.33 5.54 19.27
C GLN A 306 -1.99 5.04 17.97
N CYS A 307 -2.48 5.98 17.16
CA CYS A 307 -3.14 5.66 15.91
C CYS A 307 -2.14 5.36 14.79
N ALA A 308 -2.42 4.33 14.00
CA ALA A 308 -1.68 4.12 12.77
C ALA A 308 -1.88 5.33 11.85
N GLY A 309 -0.78 5.80 11.26
CA GLY A 309 -0.77 6.96 10.39
C GLY A 309 0.25 6.82 9.28
N VAL A 310 0.29 7.84 8.43
CA VAL A 310 1.27 7.99 7.34
C VAL A 310 1.85 9.39 7.43
N TYR A 311 3.16 9.53 7.22
CA TYR A 311 3.77 10.85 7.14
C TYR A 311 3.31 11.58 5.87
N VAL A 312 2.80 12.78 6.06
CA VAL A 312 2.36 13.72 5.02
C VAL A 312 3.11 15.03 5.20
N CYS A 313 3.12 15.89 4.18
CA CYS A 313 3.61 17.25 4.33
C CYS A 313 2.82 18.00 5.39
N ASP A 314 3.51 18.69 6.28
CA ASP A 314 2.86 19.52 7.28
C ASP A 314 2.38 20.86 6.67
N ALA A 315 1.67 21.66 7.46
CA ALA A 315 1.13 22.94 6.99
C ALA A 315 2.20 23.99 6.65
N SER A 316 3.46 23.77 7.06
CA SER A 316 4.57 24.67 6.75
C SER A 316 5.22 24.36 5.39
N GLY A 317 5.03 23.14 4.88
CA GLY A 317 5.66 22.68 3.63
C GLY A 317 7.17 22.45 3.75
N ILE A 318 7.76 22.51 4.94
CA ILE A 318 9.20 22.30 5.14
C ILE A 318 9.51 21.13 6.08
N ALA A 319 8.48 20.38 6.49
CA ALA A 319 8.61 19.17 7.30
C ALA A 319 7.43 18.23 7.04
N THR A 320 7.57 16.99 7.50
CA THR A 320 6.47 16.02 7.51
C THR A 320 5.83 15.92 8.90
N THR A 321 4.55 15.58 8.91
CA THR A 321 3.79 15.27 10.13
C THR A 321 3.06 13.95 9.97
N CYS A 322 2.87 13.22 11.08
CA CYS A 322 2.17 11.95 11.06
C CYS A 322 0.65 12.18 11.06
N GLN A 323 -0.01 11.90 9.94
CA GLN A 323 -1.46 12.00 9.84
C GLN A 323 -2.10 10.63 10.16
N ALA A 324 -2.95 10.60 11.19
CA ALA A 324 -3.71 9.41 11.54
C ALA A 324 -4.65 8.97 10.40
N THR A 325 -4.64 7.68 10.06
CA THR A 325 -5.54 7.06 9.07
C THR A 325 -6.72 6.34 9.72
N THR A 326 -6.74 6.30 11.04
CA THR A 326 -7.75 5.65 11.87
C THR A 326 -8.29 6.65 12.88
N THR A 327 -9.59 6.59 13.14
CA THR A 327 -10.24 7.40 14.18
C THR A 327 -10.05 6.69 15.52
N PRO A 328 -9.53 7.38 16.56
CA PRO A 328 -9.37 6.77 17.87
C PRO A 328 -10.73 6.50 18.52
N THR A 329 -10.78 5.44 19.33
CA THR A 329 -11.93 5.07 20.14
C THR A 329 -11.74 5.61 21.56
N ASP A 330 -12.84 5.91 22.24
CA ASP A 330 -12.84 6.26 23.65
C ASP A 330 -12.86 5.01 24.53
N TRP A 331 -11.94 4.93 25.48
CA TRP A 331 -11.81 3.81 26.41
C TRP A 331 -12.09 4.27 27.84
N PHE A 332 -12.95 3.52 28.55
CA PHE A 332 -13.34 3.76 29.94
C PHE A 332 -12.75 2.68 30.83
N LEU A 333 -12.35 3.02 32.04
CA LEU A 333 -11.89 2.04 33.02
C LEU A 333 -13.11 1.29 33.55
N ASP A 334 -13.08 -0.03 33.48
CA ASP A 334 -14.07 -0.96 34.02
C ASP A 334 -13.49 -1.55 35.32
N GLY A 335 -13.94 -1.00 36.44
CA GLY A 335 -13.42 -1.22 37.78
C GLY A 335 -13.92 -2.50 38.46
N ASP A 336 -15.07 -3.02 38.05
CA ASP A 336 -15.72 -4.18 38.65
C ASP A 336 -15.93 -5.38 37.72
N GLY A 337 -15.68 -5.20 36.42
CA GLY A 337 -15.61 -6.24 35.41
C GLY A 337 -16.96 -6.60 34.78
N ASP A 338 -17.92 -5.69 34.73
CA ASP A 338 -19.22 -5.90 34.09
C ASP A 338 -19.29 -5.50 32.61
N ASN A 339 -18.19 -4.98 32.07
CA ASN A 339 -18.00 -4.46 30.71
C ASN A 339 -18.54 -3.06 30.43
N PHE A 340 -18.96 -2.34 31.47
CA PHE A 340 -19.22 -0.91 31.41
C PHE A 340 -18.16 -0.19 32.24
N GLY A 341 -17.76 1.00 31.81
CA GLY A 341 -16.78 1.80 32.53
C GLY A 341 -17.29 3.17 32.90
N ASP A 342 -16.63 3.80 33.86
CA ASP A 342 -16.88 5.17 34.31
C ASP A 342 -15.62 6.05 34.18
N GLY A 343 -15.81 7.36 34.32
CA GLY A 343 -14.75 8.35 34.39
C GLY A 343 -14.40 9.00 33.04
N THR A 344 -13.25 9.69 33.03
CA THR A 344 -12.76 10.39 31.84
C THR A 344 -12.24 9.38 30.82
N ALA A 345 -12.84 9.37 29.63
CA ALA A 345 -12.40 8.53 28.53
C ALA A 345 -10.93 8.78 28.16
N VAL A 346 -10.20 7.69 27.92
CA VAL A 346 -8.88 7.71 27.29
C VAL A 346 -9.07 7.44 25.80
N THR A 347 -8.90 8.47 24.98
CA THR A 347 -9.02 8.37 23.52
C THR A 347 -7.76 7.72 22.94
N SER A 348 -7.91 6.54 22.33
CA SER A 348 -6.81 5.74 21.78
C SER A 348 -7.26 4.79 20.67
N CYS A 349 -6.43 4.59 19.65
CA CYS A 349 -6.65 3.57 18.63
C CYS A 349 -6.31 2.14 19.10
N VAL A 350 -5.59 2.02 20.22
CA VAL A 350 -5.33 0.73 20.88
C VAL A 350 -5.85 0.76 22.31
N SER A 351 -6.28 -0.39 22.83
CA SER A 351 -6.71 -0.51 24.21
C SER A 351 -5.60 -0.03 25.17
N PRO A 352 -5.87 0.89 26.11
CA PRO A 352 -4.90 1.36 27.09
C PRO A 352 -4.35 0.27 28.02
N GLY A 353 -5.04 -0.88 28.11
CA GLY A 353 -4.61 -2.03 28.89
C GLY A 353 -5.77 -2.84 29.43
N ALA A 354 -5.44 -3.87 30.23
CA ALA A 354 -6.44 -4.70 30.88
C ALA A 354 -7.30 -3.87 31.86
N GLY A 355 -8.62 -4.07 31.79
CA GLY A 355 -9.60 -3.32 32.58
C GLY A 355 -10.15 -2.07 31.87
N TYR A 356 -9.90 -1.88 30.57
CA TYR A 356 -10.54 -0.83 29.78
C TYR A 356 -11.56 -1.40 28.80
N VAL A 357 -12.68 -0.71 28.62
CA VAL A 357 -13.79 -1.07 27.73
C VAL A 357 -14.22 0.13 26.87
N GLU A 358 -14.86 -0.13 25.74
CA GLU A 358 -15.31 0.93 24.82
C GLU A 358 -16.65 1.56 25.23
N VAL A 359 -17.35 0.93 26.19
CA VAL A 359 -18.69 1.33 26.61
C VAL A 359 -18.61 2.07 27.93
N GLY A 360 -18.87 3.37 27.91
CA GLY A 360 -18.96 4.19 29.11
C GLY A 360 -20.38 4.27 29.67
N GLY A 361 -20.53 5.02 30.77
CA GLY A 361 -21.83 5.37 31.35
C GLY A 361 -22.22 4.52 32.56
N ASP A 362 -21.29 3.76 33.12
CA ASP A 362 -21.49 3.07 34.38
C ASP A 362 -21.72 4.09 35.52
N CYS A 363 -22.87 3.98 36.20
CA CYS A 363 -23.20 4.84 37.32
C CYS A 363 -22.57 4.37 38.65
N ASN A 364 -22.04 3.15 38.72
CA ASN A 364 -21.33 2.60 39.86
C ASN A 364 -20.29 1.53 39.49
N ASP A 365 -19.15 1.97 38.93
CA ASP A 365 -17.95 1.19 38.52
C ASP A 365 -17.19 0.45 39.64
N GLY A 366 -17.86 0.22 40.76
CA GLY A 366 -17.39 -0.65 41.83
C GLY A 366 -18.46 -1.67 42.25
N ASN A 367 -19.53 -1.86 41.49
CA ASN A 367 -20.56 -2.85 41.71
C ASN A 367 -20.96 -3.49 40.37
N PRO A 368 -20.54 -4.73 40.07
CA PRO A 368 -20.77 -5.37 38.75
C PRO A 368 -22.24 -5.77 38.50
N PHE A 369 -23.13 -5.32 39.37
CA PHE A 369 -24.58 -5.45 39.28
C PHE A 369 -25.23 -4.09 39.03
N THR A 370 -24.47 -3.03 38.75
CA THR A 370 -24.97 -1.69 38.51
C THR A 370 -24.34 -1.13 37.24
N TYR A 371 -25.06 -1.18 36.13
CA TYR A 371 -24.61 -0.68 34.83
C TYR A 371 -25.82 -0.36 33.92
N PRO A 372 -25.66 0.45 32.86
CA PRO A 372 -26.75 0.79 31.95
C PRO A 372 -27.51 -0.43 31.42
N GLY A 373 -28.79 -0.55 31.81
CA GLY A 373 -29.66 -1.64 31.39
C GLY A 373 -29.50 -2.96 32.16
N ALA A 374 -28.78 -2.98 33.28
CA ALA A 374 -28.74 -4.12 34.19
C ALA A 374 -30.16 -4.51 34.69
N PRO A 375 -30.39 -5.78 35.08
CA PRO A 375 -31.61 -6.13 35.80
C PRO A 375 -31.64 -5.47 37.18
N GLU A 376 -32.76 -4.84 37.51
CA GLU A 376 -33.02 -4.35 38.86
C GLU A 376 -32.99 -5.50 39.88
N LEU A 377 -32.31 -5.26 41.01
CA LEU A 377 -32.20 -6.19 42.12
C LEU A 377 -33.01 -5.69 43.31
N CYS A 378 -33.46 -6.62 44.17
CA CYS A 378 -34.11 -6.25 45.42
C CYS A 378 -33.07 -5.87 46.48
N ASP A 379 -32.26 -4.85 46.21
CA ASP A 379 -31.22 -4.33 47.10
C ASP A 379 -31.38 -2.83 47.39
N ALA A 380 -32.42 -2.18 46.84
CA ALA A 380 -32.70 -0.76 47.00
C ALA A 380 -31.62 0.19 46.43
N LEU A 381 -30.95 -0.24 45.37
CA LEU A 381 -30.02 0.54 44.57
C LEU A 381 -30.51 0.60 43.13
N ASP A 382 -30.23 1.71 42.44
CA ASP A 382 -30.46 1.82 40.99
C ASP A 382 -29.40 0.99 40.27
N ASN A 383 -29.80 -0.20 39.81
CA ASN A 383 -28.90 -1.13 39.14
C ASN A 383 -28.79 -0.81 37.64
N ASN A 384 -29.84 -0.32 37.02
CA ASN A 384 -29.88 -0.13 35.57
C ASN A 384 -29.45 1.28 35.10
N CYS A 385 -29.12 2.17 36.03
CA CYS A 385 -28.72 3.57 35.84
C CYS A 385 -29.80 4.45 35.19
N ASP A 386 -31.09 4.16 35.39
CA ASP A 386 -32.20 4.93 34.83
C ASP A 386 -32.70 6.07 35.77
N GLY A 387 -32.13 6.17 36.97
CA GLY A 387 -32.48 7.13 38.00
C GLY A 387 -33.58 6.65 38.97
N ASN A 388 -34.04 5.39 38.86
CA ASN A 388 -35.07 4.80 39.71
C ASN A 388 -34.56 3.52 40.38
N PRO A 389 -34.32 3.52 41.71
CA PRO A 389 -33.73 2.39 42.44
C PRO A 389 -34.55 1.09 42.51
N GLU A 390 -35.84 1.10 42.17
CA GLU A 390 -36.64 -0.11 42.16
C GLU A 390 -37.77 -0.06 41.13
N GLY A 391 -37.86 -1.09 40.28
CA GLY A 391 -39.09 -1.43 39.57
C GLY A 391 -40.12 -2.11 40.52
N PRO A 392 -41.44 -1.85 40.38
CA PRO A 392 -42.47 -2.35 41.32
C PRO A 392 -42.66 -3.89 41.36
N GLU A 393 -41.96 -4.65 40.51
CA GLU A 393 -42.10 -6.11 40.36
C GLU A 393 -40.89 -6.92 40.86
N VAL A 394 -39.83 -6.27 41.33
CA VAL A 394 -38.51 -6.89 41.57
C VAL A 394 -38.42 -7.59 42.94
N CYS A 395 -39.01 -6.98 43.97
CA CYS A 395 -38.97 -7.55 45.32
C CYS A 395 -40.10 -8.55 45.58
N PRO A 396 -39.83 -9.66 46.30
CA PRO A 396 -40.87 -10.55 46.80
C PRO A 396 -41.93 -9.80 47.62
N SER A 397 -43.14 -10.39 47.75
CA SER A 397 -44.21 -9.82 48.57
C SER A 397 -43.74 -9.61 50.02
N GLY A 398 -43.51 -8.36 50.41
CA GLY A 398 -42.81 -7.99 51.65
C GLY A 398 -41.73 -6.92 51.46
N GLY A 399 -41.31 -6.68 50.21
CA GLY A 399 -40.30 -5.68 49.86
C GLY A 399 -38.87 -6.14 50.20
N ALA A 400 -37.92 -5.21 50.08
CA ALA A 400 -36.52 -5.39 50.45
C ALA A 400 -36.38 -5.56 51.97
N SER A 401 -36.57 -6.78 52.48
CA SER A 401 -36.51 -7.10 53.91
C SER A 401 -35.85 -8.45 54.18
N TRP A 402 -35.27 -8.59 55.38
CA TRP A 402 -34.62 -9.81 55.83
C TRP A 402 -35.64 -10.82 56.39
N ALA A 403 -35.63 -12.05 55.87
CA ALA A 403 -36.39 -13.16 56.44
C ALA A 403 -35.58 -13.91 57.50
N ALA A 404 -36.17 -14.10 58.68
CA ALA A 404 -35.59 -14.94 59.73
C ALA A 404 -36.17 -16.36 59.73
N ARG A 405 -35.30 -17.36 59.59
CA ARG A 405 -35.66 -18.79 59.54
C ARG A 405 -35.15 -19.50 60.79
N THR A 406 -36.04 -20.17 61.52
CA THR A 406 -35.70 -20.92 62.73
C THR A 406 -35.42 -22.38 62.37
N VAL A 407 -34.14 -22.80 62.45
CA VAL A 407 -33.65 -24.09 61.94
C VAL A 407 -32.77 -24.81 62.96
N GLY A 408 -32.90 -26.13 63.08
CA GLY A 408 -32.09 -26.97 63.99
C GLY A 408 -32.67 -27.15 65.39
N ALA A 409 -31.87 -27.68 66.32
CA ALA A 409 -32.23 -27.96 67.72
C ALA A 409 -32.46 -26.68 68.55
N THR A 410 -33.02 -26.78 69.77
CA THR A 410 -33.47 -25.62 70.58
C THR A 410 -32.39 -24.58 70.92
N ASP A 411 -31.14 -25.01 71.05
CA ASP A 411 -29.97 -24.22 71.42
C ASP A 411 -28.90 -24.22 70.30
N GLN A 412 -29.32 -24.48 69.06
CA GLN A 412 -28.44 -24.48 67.89
C GLN A 412 -27.83 -23.09 67.66
N GLU A 413 -26.50 -23.04 67.60
CA GLU A 413 -25.73 -21.90 67.11
C GLU A 413 -25.13 -22.25 65.74
N TRP A 414 -25.47 -21.48 64.72
CA TRP A 414 -24.90 -21.60 63.38
C TRP A 414 -23.65 -20.74 63.29
N ARG A 415 -22.53 -21.31 62.82
CA ARG A 415 -21.20 -20.71 62.94
C ARG A 415 -20.53 -20.40 61.60
N SER A 416 -20.83 -21.16 60.56
CA SER A 416 -20.30 -20.92 59.21
C SER A 416 -21.38 -21.25 58.19
N ILE A 417 -21.39 -20.48 57.10
CA ILE A 417 -22.38 -20.57 56.03
C ILE A 417 -21.67 -20.48 54.68
N PHE A 418 -22.17 -21.25 53.71
CA PHE A 418 -21.62 -21.26 52.37
C PHE A 418 -22.72 -21.37 51.33
N THR A 419 -22.59 -20.60 50.26
CA THR A 419 -23.41 -20.69 49.05
C THR A 419 -22.55 -20.34 47.83
N GLU A 420 -22.80 -21.04 46.73
CA GLU A 420 -22.19 -20.79 45.42
C GLU A 420 -23.25 -20.66 44.31
N VAL A 421 -24.44 -21.23 44.52
CA VAL A 421 -25.55 -21.22 43.58
C VAL A 421 -26.75 -20.54 44.25
N PRO A 422 -27.45 -19.61 43.58
CA PRO A 422 -28.57 -18.88 44.18
C PRO A 422 -29.59 -19.79 44.86
N GLY A 423 -29.85 -19.54 46.14
CA GLY A 423 -30.80 -20.29 46.96
C GLY A 423 -30.36 -21.68 47.44
N ASP A 424 -29.20 -22.21 47.00
CA ASP A 424 -28.58 -23.39 47.62
C ASP A 424 -27.62 -22.93 48.72
N VAL A 425 -27.93 -23.31 49.96
CA VAL A 425 -27.16 -22.86 51.13
C VAL A 425 -26.89 -23.99 52.10
N THR A 426 -25.64 -24.07 52.53
CA THR A 426 -25.17 -24.97 53.57
C THR A 426 -24.82 -24.16 54.82
N VAL A 427 -25.35 -24.56 55.98
CA VAL A 427 -25.03 -23.95 57.27
C VAL A 427 -24.58 -25.01 58.25
N VAL A 428 -23.50 -24.73 58.98
CA VAL A 428 -22.93 -25.65 59.97
C VAL A 428 -22.69 -24.96 61.31
N GLY A 429 -22.68 -25.72 62.40
CA GLY A 429 -22.54 -25.11 63.73
C GLY A 429 -22.33 -26.06 64.89
N SER A 430 -22.78 -25.63 66.07
CA SER A 430 -22.70 -26.39 67.33
C SER A 430 -23.40 -27.75 67.23
N GLN A 431 -23.07 -28.67 68.14
CA GLN A 431 -23.77 -29.96 68.29
C GLN A 431 -23.72 -30.87 67.04
N GLY A 432 -22.67 -30.72 66.23
CA GLY A 432 -22.52 -31.35 64.93
C GLY A 432 -23.48 -30.79 63.86
N GLY A 433 -24.28 -29.78 64.18
CA GLY A 433 -25.38 -29.29 63.36
C GLY A 433 -24.98 -29.00 61.92
N THR A 434 -25.70 -29.60 60.98
CA THR A 434 -25.65 -29.31 59.55
C THR A 434 -27.07 -29.09 59.04
N ALA A 435 -27.30 -27.99 58.33
CA ALA A 435 -28.55 -27.65 57.68
C ALA A 435 -28.28 -27.30 56.21
N ILE A 436 -29.00 -27.96 55.30
CA ILE A 436 -28.83 -27.75 53.84
C ILE A 436 -30.18 -27.38 53.26
N LEU A 437 -30.22 -26.30 52.50
CA LEU A 437 -31.36 -25.93 51.66
C LEU A 437 -30.93 -26.09 50.20
N THR A 438 -31.70 -26.87 49.44
CA THR A 438 -31.45 -27.10 48.03
C THR A 438 -32.73 -26.80 47.24
N PRO A 439 -32.70 -25.87 46.28
CA PRO A 439 -33.84 -25.59 45.41
C PRO A 439 -34.33 -26.86 44.68
N PRO A 440 -35.64 -27.04 44.47
CA PRO A 440 -36.74 -26.09 44.75
C PRO A 440 -37.32 -26.19 46.17
N SER A 441 -36.68 -26.88 47.11
CA SER A 441 -37.16 -26.96 48.50
C SER A 441 -37.15 -25.57 49.16
N SER A 442 -38.17 -25.26 49.96
CA SER A 442 -38.21 -24.10 50.84
C SER A 442 -37.86 -24.43 52.30
N THR A 443 -37.64 -25.71 52.60
CA THR A 443 -37.34 -26.22 53.94
C THR A 443 -35.92 -26.76 54.04
N PHE A 444 -35.22 -26.37 55.11
CA PHE A 444 -33.90 -26.91 55.43
C PHE A 444 -33.97 -28.39 55.80
N GLN A 445 -33.11 -29.18 55.19
CA GLN A 445 -32.82 -30.54 55.61
C GLN A 445 -31.77 -30.50 56.71
N THR A 446 -32.16 -30.90 57.92
CA THR A 446 -31.25 -31.05 59.06
C THR A 446 -30.98 -32.52 59.31
N ASN A 447 -29.72 -32.94 59.41
CA ASN A 447 -29.38 -34.31 59.78
C ASN A 447 -29.30 -34.41 61.32
N ALA A 448 -30.00 -35.39 61.92
CA ALA A 448 -30.02 -35.55 63.38
C ALA A 448 -28.76 -36.26 63.92
N THR A 449 -28.08 -37.07 63.09
CA THR A 449 -26.91 -37.85 63.51
C THR A 449 -25.58 -37.15 63.24
N ASN A 450 -25.50 -36.18 62.32
CA ASN A 450 -24.39 -35.23 62.19
C ASN A 450 -22.99 -35.85 62.36
N CYS A 451 -22.61 -36.77 61.47
CA CYS A 451 -21.33 -37.50 61.54
C CYS A 451 -21.16 -38.45 62.76
N GLY A 452 -22.23 -38.76 63.48
CA GLY A 452 -22.24 -39.65 64.64
C GLY A 452 -21.74 -39.04 65.95
N ASP A 453 -21.43 -37.74 65.98
CA ASP A 453 -20.79 -37.07 67.12
C ASP A 453 -21.42 -35.69 67.37
N SER A 454 -22.47 -35.66 68.19
CA SER A 454 -23.16 -34.43 68.58
C SER A 454 -22.38 -33.58 69.59
N SER A 455 -21.20 -34.01 70.05
CA SER A 455 -20.32 -33.17 70.88
C SER A 455 -19.43 -32.25 70.03
N ARG A 456 -19.32 -32.55 68.73
CA ARG A 456 -18.54 -31.79 67.78
C ARG A 456 -19.16 -30.44 67.50
N SER A 457 -18.35 -29.44 67.17
CA SER A 457 -18.84 -28.15 66.67
C SER A 457 -18.11 -27.77 65.40
N TRP A 458 -18.86 -27.59 64.32
CA TRP A 458 -18.36 -27.16 63.02
C TRP A 458 -18.16 -25.66 62.99
N HIS A 459 -17.04 -25.24 62.41
CA HIS A 459 -16.62 -23.85 62.35
C HIS A 459 -16.22 -23.39 60.96
N ALA A 460 -16.03 -24.33 60.03
CA ALA A 460 -15.75 -24.03 58.64
C ALA A 460 -16.53 -25.01 57.77
N VAL A 461 -17.13 -24.50 56.70
CA VAL A 461 -17.70 -25.31 55.63
C VAL A 461 -17.31 -24.72 54.27
N TRP A 462 -16.95 -25.59 53.34
CA TRP A 462 -16.87 -25.29 51.92
C TRP A 462 -17.63 -26.37 51.16
N THR A 463 -18.47 -25.99 50.21
CA THR A 463 -19.29 -26.96 49.44
C THR A 463 -18.77 -27.05 48.02
N ASP A 464 -18.50 -28.27 47.56
CA ASP A 464 -18.04 -28.54 46.19
C ASP A 464 -19.22 -28.88 45.29
N MET A 465 -19.79 -27.85 44.65
CA MET A 465 -20.95 -28.02 43.78
C MET A 465 -20.65 -28.89 42.56
N ALA A 466 -19.40 -28.92 42.09
CA ALA A 466 -18.96 -29.80 41.01
C ALA A 466 -18.92 -31.28 41.42
N ASN A 467 -18.93 -31.59 42.71
CA ASN A 467 -19.00 -32.95 43.26
C ASN A 467 -20.32 -33.20 43.98
N GLN A 468 -21.44 -32.96 43.30
CA GLN A 468 -22.80 -33.19 43.81
C GLN A 468 -23.07 -32.46 45.14
N GLY A 469 -22.40 -31.33 45.36
CA GLY A 469 -22.52 -30.54 46.58
C GLY A 469 -21.90 -31.20 47.80
N ARG A 470 -20.84 -32.01 47.68
CA ARG A 470 -20.10 -32.56 48.83
C ARG A 470 -19.66 -31.43 49.77
N LEU A 471 -19.90 -31.60 51.07
CA LEU A 471 -19.49 -30.66 52.11
C LEU A 471 -18.12 -31.04 52.64
N TYR A 472 -17.22 -30.07 52.73
CA TYR A 472 -15.93 -30.18 53.40
C TYR A 472 -15.98 -29.38 54.70
N LEU A 473 -15.67 -30.02 55.83
CA LEU A 473 -15.98 -29.52 57.16
C LEU A 473 -14.77 -29.50 58.09
N GLY A 474 -14.66 -28.43 58.87
CA GLY A 474 -13.64 -28.25 59.91
C GLY A 474 -14.25 -28.00 61.29
N SER A 475 -13.75 -28.69 62.33
CA SER A 475 -14.29 -28.61 63.70
C SER A 475 -13.38 -27.87 64.70
N SER A 476 -13.96 -27.44 65.83
CA SER A 476 -13.22 -26.97 67.03
C SER A 476 -12.58 -28.10 67.84
N GLY A 477 -12.30 -29.24 67.21
CA GLY A 477 -11.52 -30.34 67.78
C GLY A 477 -10.44 -30.83 66.84
N GLY A 478 -10.24 -30.15 65.69
CA GLY A 478 -9.26 -30.55 64.67
C GLY A 478 -9.75 -31.60 63.69
N SER A 479 -11.01 -32.03 63.77
CA SER A 479 -11.55 -32.97 62.79
C SER A 479 -11.74 -32.28 61.43
N LEU A 480 -10.99 -32.72 60.43
CA LEU A 480 -11.17 -32.40 59.02
C LEU A 480 -11.88 -33.59 58.36
N THR A 481 -13.03 -33.33 57.74
CA THR A 481 -13.91 -34.38 57.22
C THR A 481 -14.67 -33.93 55.98
N PHE A 482 -15.29 -34.85 55.27
CA PHE A 482 -16.29 -34.54 54.25
C PHE A 482 -17.61 -35.30 54.49
N LEU A 483 -18.69 -34.76 53.93
CA LEU A 483 -20.03 -35.31 53.94
C LEU A 483 -20.62 -35.20 52.54
N ASP A 484 -20.94 -36.34 51.92
CA ASP A 484 -21.75 -36.36 50.71
C ASP A 484 -23.22 -36.07 51.06
N ARG A 485 -23.89 -35.21 50.30
CA ARG A 485 -25.31 -34.85 50.55
C ARG A 485 -26.26 -36.05 50.48
N SER A 486 -25.87 -37.10 49.76
CA SER A 486 -26.60 -38.38 49.67
C SER A 486 -26.40 -39.30 50.87
N GLN A 487 -25.43 -38.98 51.75
CA GLN A 487 -25.04 -39.79 52.90
C GLN A 487 -25.46 -39.14 54.21
N ASN A 488 -25.56 -39.96 55.26
CA ASN A 488 -25.95 -39.52 56.61
C ASN A 488 -24.80 -39.57 57.63
N ALA A 489 -23.58 -39.87 57.18
CA ALA A 489 -22.40 -39.99 58.02
C ALA A 489 -21.21 -39.34 57.33
N CYS A 490 -20.32 -38.75 58.12
CA CYS A 490 -19.13 -38.08 57.61
C CYS A 490 -17.95 -39.01 57.70
N THR A 491 -17.05 -38.91 56.74
CA THR A 491 -15.81 -39.67 56.74
C THR A 491 -14.73 -38.80 57.37
N GLN A 492 -14.34 -39.10 58.61
CA GLN A 492 -13.22 -38.40 59.23
C GLN A 492 -11.96 -38.70 58.43
N THR A 493 -11.31 -37.64 57.97
CA THR A 493 -10.18 -37.71 57.06
C THR A 493 -8.87 -37.50 57.81
N HIS A 494 -8.81 -36.41 58.59
CA HIS A 494 -7.61 -36.01 59.32
C HIS A 494 -7.96 -35.43 60.70
N ASP A 495 -7.01 -35.53 61.63
CA ASP A 495 -7.01 -34.81 62.91
C ASP A 495 -5.88 -33.77 62.90
N MET A 496 -6.27 -32.50 62.87
CA MET A 496 -5.39 -31.33 62.80
C MET A 496 -4.87 -30.92 64.18
N ALA A 497 -5.38 -31.52 65.25
CA ALA A 497 -5.12 -31.17 66.64
C ALA A 497 -5.33 -29.68 66.98
N ARG A 498 -5.99 -28.90 66.11
CA ARG A 498 -6.22 -27.45 66.21
C ARG A 498 -7.57 -27.10 65.62
N TRP A 499 -8.20 -26.05 66.13
CA TRP A 499 -9.52 -25.66 65.66
C TRP A 499 -9.44 -25.14 64.23
N ILE A 500 -10.16 -25.79 63.31
CA ILE A 500 -10.21 -25.37 61.91
C ILE A 500 -11.24 -24.25 61.79
N ARG A 501 -10.84 -23.13 61.18
CA ARG A 501 -11.64 -21.90 61.14
C ARG A 501 -12.06 -21.46 59.74
N GLY A 502 -11.26 -21.77 58.72
CA GLY A 502 -11.59 -21.45 57.34
C GLY A 502 -11.22 -22.59 56.40
N LEU A 503 -12.00 -22.75 55.33
CA LEU A 503 -11.77 -23.69 54.24
C LEU A 503 -12.19 -23.01 52.92
N VAL A 504 -11.37 -23.13 51.87
CA VAL A 504 -11.76 -22.75 50.51
C VAL A 504 -11.18 -23.75 49.52
N GLY A 505 -11.99 -24.20 48.57
CA GLY A 505 -11.58 -25.15 47.55
C GLY A 505 -11.47 -24.53 46.16
N PHE A 506 -10.51 -25.02 45.39
CA PHE A 506 -10.35 -24.72 43.96
C PHE A 506 -10.20 -26.03 43.19
N ARG A 507 -10.77 -26.09 41.98
CA ARG A 507 -10.54 -27.20 41.05
C ARG A 507 -9.59 -26.76 39.94
N ARG A 508 -8.52 -27.53 39.72
CA ARG A 508 -7.56 -27.32 38.64
C ARG A 508 -7.47 -28.57 37.77
N GLU A 509 -7.78 -28.45 36.48
CA GLU A 509 -7.71 -29.56 35.51
C GLU A 509 -8.45 -30.82 36.04
N GLY A 510 -9.56 -30.61 36.77
CA GLY A 510 -10.35 -31.67 37.40
C GLY A 510 -9.89 -32.10 38.80
N THR A 511 -8.70 -31.69 39.26
CA THR A 511 -8.16 -32.02 40.59
C THR A 511 -8.60 -30.99 41.63
N LEU A 512 -9.09 -31.46 42.78
CA LEU A 512 -9.50 -30.60 43.89
C LEU A 512 -8.29 -30.25 44.79
N GLU A 513 -8.20 -28.97 45.17
CA GLU A 513 -7.22 -28.45 46.13
C GLU A 513 -7.97 -27.53 47.12
N ILE A 514 -8.04 -27.94 48.38
CA ILE A 514 -8.67 -27.20 49.48
C ILE A 514 -7.59 -26.57 50.34
N HIS A 515 -7.66 -25.26 50.52
CA HIS A 515 -6.83 -24.52 51.47
C HIS A 515 -7.56 -24.36 52.79
N GLY A 516 -6.82 -24.48 53.89
CA GLY A 516 -7.39 -24.39 55.22
C GLY A 516 -6.50 -23.65 56.20
N VAL A 517 -7.14 -23.02 57.19
CA VAL A 517 -6.46 -22.36 58.30
C VAL A 517 -7.01 -22.81 59.63
N THR A 518 -6.15 -22.78 60.63
CA THR A 518 -6.49 -23.15 62.00
C THR A 518 -6.18 -22.04 63.00
N GLU A 519 -6.97 -22.02 64.06
CA GLU A 519 -6.65 -21.30 65.30
C GLU A 519 -5.73 -22.18 66.19
N ASN A 520 -5.78 -21.99 67.49
CA ASN A 520 -5.08 -22.77 68.51
C ASN A 520 -6.01 -23.80 69.16
N SER A 521 -5.46 -24.88 69.72
CA SER A 521 -6.15 -25.85 70.59
C SER A 521 -5.75 -25.79 72.07
N GLY A 522 -4.76 -24.97 72.45
CA GLY A 522 -4.36 -24.76 73.86
C GLY A 522 -2.92 -24.28 74.05
N SER A 523 -2.71 -23.40 75.04
CA SER A 523 -1.44 -22.83 75.59
C SER A 523 -0.35 -22.24 74.68
N ALA A 524 -0.28 -22.56 73.39
CA ALA A 524 0.70 -21.98 72.45
C ALA A 524 0.01 -21.22 71.31
N ASN A 525 0.28 -19.93 71.13
CA ASN A 525 -0.37 -19.06 70.14
C ASN A 525 0.08 -19.35 68.69
N GLN A 526 -0.16 -20.57 68.19
CA GLN A 526 0.32 -21.05 66.90
C GLN A 526 -0.81 -21.69 66.10
N GLY A 527 -1.25 -21.01 65.04
CA GLY A 527 -2.14 -21.58 64.03
C GLY A 527 -1.36 -22.43 63.03
N LEU A 528 -2.07 -22.97 62.03
CA LEU A 528 -1.52 -23.69 60.89
C LEU A 528 -2.21 -23.25 59.61
N THR A 529 -1.48 -23.36 58.51
CA THR A 529 -2.02 -23.36 57.14
C THR A 529 -1.81 -24.74 56.53
N PHE A 530 -2.73 -25.18 55.68
CA PHE A 530 -2.62 -26.48 55.02
C PHE A 530 -3.31 -26.48 53.66
N THR A 531 -2.89 -27.39 52.78
CA THR A 531 -3.61 -27.80 51.59
C THR A 531 -4.06 -29.25 51.71
N TRP A 532 -5.25 -29.55 51.19
CA TRP A 532 -5.89 -30.85 51.27
C TRP A 532 -6.55 -31.20 49.93
N THR A 533 -6.41 -32.43 49.47
CA THR A 533 -7.02 -32.92 48.22
C THR A 533 -8.51 -33.24 48.34
N GLY A 534 -9.06 -33.22 49.57
CA GLY A 534 -10.43 -33.64 49.85
C GLY A 534 -10.57 -35.14 50.17
N GLU A 535 -9.48 -35.90 50.16
CA GLU A 535 -9.49 -37.36 50.35
C GLU A 535 -8.73 -37.81 51.61
N ALA A 536 -8.96 -39.06 52.01
CA ALA A 536 -8.31 -39.67 53.18
C ALA A 536 -6.98 -40.33 52.83
N GLY A 537 -5.96 -40.11 53.66
CA GLY A 537 -4.66 -40.77 53.52
C GLY A 537 -3.48 -39.84 53.81
N PRO A 538 -2.29 -40.41 54.09
CA PRO A 538 -1.14 -39.66 54.59
C PRO A 538 -0.54 -38.63 53.61
N ASN A 539 -0.83 -38.74 52.31
CA ASN A 539 -0.31 -37.82 51.27
C ASN A 539 -1.36 -36.81 50.79
N GLU A 540 -2.56 -36.85 51.36
CA GLU A 540 -3.67 -36.00 50.94
C GLU A 540 -3.61 -34.62 51.60
N LEU A 541 -2.82 -34.46 52.67
CA LEU A 541 -2.72 -33.25 53.47
C LEU A 541 -1.26 -32.75 53.53
N ASN A 542 -1.05 -31.49 53.18
CA ASN A 542 0.25 -30.83 53.25
C ASN A 542 0.18 -29.58 54.12
N PHE A 543 1.11 -29.42 55.05
CA PHE A 543 1.18 -28.24 55.91
C PHE A 543 2.10 -27.17 55.31
N GLY A 544 1.68 -25.91 55.41
CA GLY A 544 2.54 -24.77 55.13
C GLY A 544 3.70 -24.70 56.11
N THR A 545 4.87 -24.27 55.63
CA THR A 545 6.08 -24.10 56.46
C THR A 545 6.17 -22.72 57.07
N THR A 546 5.38 -21.76 56.58
CA THR A 546 5.26 -20.43 57.20
C THR A 546 4.64 -20.55 58.59
N THR A 547 5.38 -20.12 59.61
CA THR A 547 4.83 -19.95 60.96
C THR A 547 3.76 -18.87 60.95
N VAL A 548 2.53 -19.26 61.27
CA VAL A 548 1.39 -18.35 61.39
C VAL A 548 0.87 -18.29 62.82
N GLY A 549 0.38 -17.11 63.21
CA GLY A 549 -0.45 -16.98 64.42
C GLY A 549 -1.83 -17.62 64.21
N PRO A 550 -2.72 -17.54 65.21
CA PRO A 550 -4.10 -17.99 65.06
C PRO A 550 -4.83 -17.22 63.94
N LEU A 551 -5.44 -17.98 63.01
CA LEU A 551 -6.21 -17.48 61.89
C LEU A 551 -7.69 -17.83 62.07
N PHE A 552 -8.56 -16.91 61.68
CA PHE A 552 -10.01 -16.99 61.90
C PHE A 552 -10.79 -17.17 60.61
N ASP A 553 -10.23 -16.77 59.47
CA ASP A 553 -10.91 -16.91 58.19
C ASP A 553 -9.91 -16.90 57.02
N LEU A 554 -10.32 -17.46 55.89
CA LEU A 554 -9.59 -17.44 54.63
C LEU A 554 -10.58 -17.41 53.47
N HIS A 555 -10.27 -16.61 52.44
CA HIS A 555 -11.06 -16.55 51.23
C HIS A 555 -10.17 -16.26 50.03
N GLY A 556 -10.57 -16.79 48.89
CA GLY A 556 -9.90 -16.53 47.63
C GLY A 556 -10.69 -17.04 46.45
N ARG A 557 -10.35 -16.56 45.25
CA ARG A 557 -10.94 -17.02 43.98
C ARG A 557 -10.00 -17.91 43.17
N SER A 558 -8.72 -17.89 43.52
CA SER A 558 -7.67 -18.72 42.93
C SER A 558 -6.48 -18.79 43.88
N ARG A 559 -5.49 -19.63 43.57
CA ARG A 559 -4.24 -19.68 44.35
C ARG A 559 -3.47 -18.36 44.36
N SER A 560 -3.54 -17.56 43.29
CA SER A 560 -2.87 -16.26 43.24
C SER A 560 -3.66 -15.17 43.97
N LEU A 561 -4.94 -15.41 44.26
CA LEU A 561 -5.88 -14.48 44.88
C LEU A 561 -6.47 -15.09 46.15
N LEU A 562 -5.60 -15.40 47.12
CA LEU A 562 -5.96 -16.08 48.35
C LEU A 562 -5.36 -15.36 49.56
N PHE A 563 -6.23 -14.96 50.49
CA PHE A 563 -5.86 -14.30 51.74
C PHE A 563 -6.38 -15.09 52.94
N ALA A 564 -5.64 -15.01 54.04
CA ALA A 564 -6.04 -15.52 55.34
C ALA A 564 -5.84 -14.46 56.40
N VAL A 565 -6.79 -14.35 57.32
CA VAL A 565 -6.80 -13.29 58.32
C VAL A 565 -6.94 -13.84 59.72
N GLY A 566 -6.38 -13.11 60.68
CA GLY A 566 -6.66 -13.37 62.07
C GLY A 566 -5.90 -12.47 63.02
N GLY A 567 -5.30 -13.06 64.06
CA GLY A 567 -4.41 -12.30 64.93
C GLY A 567 -4.33 -12.71 66.39
N PHE A 568 -3.13 -13.08 66.83
CA PHE A 568 -2.72 -13.13 68.24
C PHE A 568 -1.19 -13.25 68.36
N ASP A 569 -0.54 -12.36 69.13
CA ASP A 569 0.89 -12.46 69.45
C ASP A 569 1.09 -12.36 70.97
N GLY A 570 1.53 -13.44 71.63
CA GLY A 570 2.05 -13.37 73.00
C GLY A 570 1.11 -12.73 74.05
N GLY A 571 -0.21 -12.83 73.88
CA GLY A 571 -1.19 -12.19 74.77
C GLY A 571 -1.71 -10.82 74.31
N SER A 572 -1.19 -10.28 73.20
CA SER A 572 -1.64 -9.04 72.56
C SER A 572 -2.49 -9.33 71.31
N SER A 573 -3.63 -8.65 71.22
CA SER A 573 -4.53 -8.67 70.06
C SER A 573 -3.94 -7.87 68.91
N ARG A 574 -3.05 -8.49 68.12
CA ARG A 574 -2.49 -7.89 66.89
C ARG A 574 -3.15 -8.50 65.65
N PRO A 575 -3.57 -7.72 64.64
CA PRO A 575 -4.14 -8.25 63.41
C PRO A 575 -3.09 -9.03 62.63
N ARG A 576 -3.53 -9.98 61.80
CA ARG A 576 -2.68 -10.69 60.84
C ARG A 576 -3.41 -10.80 59.50
N ILE A 577 -2.71 -10.51 58.42
CA ILE A 577 -3.11 -10.88 57.06
C ILE A 577 -1.94 -11.60 56.41
N TYR A 578 -2.23 -12.76 55.83
CA TYR A 578 -1.30 -13.50 55.00
C TYR A 578 -1.87 -13.64 53.59
N ARG A 579 -1.00 -13.60 52.59
CA ARG A 579 -1.31 -13.88 51.19
C ARG A 579 -0.59 -15.15 50.74
N PHE A 580 -1.25 -15.98 49.94
CA PHE A 580 -0.63 -17.17 49.39
C PHE A 580 0.28 -16.82 48.21
N ASN A 581 1.53 -17.26 48.23
CA ASN A 581 2.47 -17.09 47.13
C ASN A 581 2.53 -18.37 46.30
N THR A 582 2.05 -18.30 45.06
CA THR A 582 2.00 -19.45 44.14
C THR A 582 3.38 -19.97 43.75
N ASN A 583 4.39 -19.11 43.67
CA ASN A 583 5.73 -19.47 43.24
C ASN A 583 6.45 -20.31 44.29
N THR A 584 6.26 -20.00 45.57
CA THR A 584 6.85 -20.74 46.69
C THR A 584 5.90 -21.79 47.27
N SER A 585 4.61 -21.74 46.92
CA SER A 585 3.54 -22.50 47.58
C SER A 585 3.52 -22.31 49.11
N GLN A 586 3.82 -21.08 49.56
CA GLN A 586 3.86 -20.72 50.98
C GLN A 586 3.09 -19.43 51.23
N TRP A 587 2.64 -19.27 52.48
CA TRP A 587 1.97 -18.04 52.93
C TRP A 587 2.99 -16.95 53.28
N GLN A 588 2.68 -15.70 52.97
CA GLN A 588 3.52 -14.54 53.23
C GLN A 588 2.73 -13.49 54.00
N SER A 589 3.34 -12.90 55.03
CA SER A 589 2.68 -11.87 55.84
C SER A 589 2.65 -10.54 55.08
N GLU A 590 1.49 -9.89 55.07
CA GLU A 590 1.28 -8.55 54.51
C GLU A 590 1.64 -7.43 55.53
N GLN A 591 2.15 -7.79 56.72
CA GLN A 591 2.70 -6.88 57.75
C GLN A 591 1.75 -5.76 58.21
N VAL A 592 0.43 -5.96 58.09
CA VAL A 592 -0.58 -4.92 58.42
C VAL A 592 -0.50 -4.44 59.88
N GLU A 593 -0.01 -5.27 60.79
CA GLU A 593 0.15 -4.94 62.21
C GLU A 593 1.24 -3.90 62.50
N THR A 594 2.11 -3.63 61.53
CA THR A 594 3.11 -2.56 61.61
C THR A 594 2.75 -1.40 60.67
N ALA A 595 2.14 -1.70 59.52
CA ALA A 595 1.76 -0.69 58.53
C ALA A 595 0.54 0.15 58.95
N ILE A 596 -0.41 -0.42 59.70
CA ILE A 596 -1.68 0.23 60.06
C ILE A 596 -1.89 0.15 61.58
N SER A 597 -1.96 1.31 62.23
CA SER A 597 -2.12 1.39 63.68
C SER A 597 -3.59 1.20 64.12
N GLY A 598 -3.76 0.81 65.39
CA GLY A 598 -5.08 0.74 66.04
C GLY A 598 -6.04 -0.31 65.48
N LEU A 599 -5.53 -1.39 64.87
CA LEU A 599 -6.34 -2.49 64.36
C LEU A 599 -6.54 -3.58 65.43
N GLY A 600 -7.79 -3.98 65.64
CA GLY A 600 -8.16 -5.20 66.36
C GLY A 600 -7.97 -6.46 65.51
N ARG A 601 -8.14 -7.63 66.12
CA ARG A 601 -8.02 -8.93 65.43
C ARG A 601 -8.99 -8.99 64.26
N LEU A 602 -8.52 -9.51 63.13
CA LEU A 602 -9.36 -9.71 61.97
C LEU A 602 -10.16 -11.01 62.11
N ARG A 603 -11.36 -11.01 61.55
CA ARG A 603 -12.38 -12.04 61.74
C ARG A 603 -12.87 -12.62 60.44
N GLY A 604 -13.06 -11.78 59.43
CA GLY A 604 -13.51 -12.19 58.10
C GLY A 604 -12.68 -11.55 57.00
N VAL A 605 -12.54 -12.24 55.87
CA VAL A 605 -11.90 -11.75 54.65
C VAL A 605 -12.70 -12.17 53.43
N TRP A 606 -12.80 -11.29 52.45
CA TRP A 606 -13.45 -11.58 51.18
C TRP A 606 -12.64 -11.02 50.01
N VAL A 607 -12.54 -11.78 48.94
CA VAL A 607 -11.71 -11.46 47.77
C VAL A 607 -12.62 -11.38 46.55
N VAL A 608 -12.66 -10.21 45.93
CA VAL A 608 -13.50 -9.95 44.75
C VAL A 608 -12.66 -10.11 43.48
N THR A 609 -11.57 -9.37 43.39
CA THR A 609 -10.62 -9.36 42.25
C THR A 609 -9.18 -9.31 42.76
N ASP A 610 -8.21 -9.25 41.85
CA ASP A 610 -6.81 -9.02 42.18
C ASP A 610 -6.53 -7.64 42.78
N ARG A 611 -7.43 -6.68 42.54
CA ARG A 611 -7.37 -5.30 43.00
C ARG A 611 -8.35 -4.96 44.12
N VAL A 612 -9.24 -5.88 44.48
CA VAL A 612 -10.31 -5.63 45.46
C VAL A 612 -10.47 -6.83 46.38
N ALA A 613 -10.13 -6.62 47.65
CA ALA A 613 -10.45 -7.52 48.75
C ALA A 613 -10.74 -6.72 50.01
N PHE A 614 -11.48 -7.32 50.95
CA PHE A 614 -11.88 -6.68 52.21
C PHE A 614 -11.54 -7.57 53.38
N ALA A 615 -11.16 -6.96 54.50
CA ALA A 615 -10.99 -7.66 55.76
C ALA A 615 -11.64 -6.86 56.90
N VAL A 616 -12.36 -7.56 57.77
CA VAL A 616 -13.10 -6.94 58.88
C VAL A 616 -12.71 -7.58 60.20
N GLY A 617 -12.91 -6.85 61.30
CA GLY A 617 -12.56 -7.37 62.62
C GLY A 617 -13.03 -6.55 63.80
N GLU A 618 -12.31 -6.75 64.91
CA GLU A 618 -12.64 -6.19 66.21
C GLU A 618 -12.41 -4.69 66.29
N TYR A 619 -13.22 -4.04 67.12
CA TYR A 619 -12.98 -2.69 67.58
C TYR A 619 -11.73 -2.61 68.46
N LEU A 620 -10.81 -1.71 68.14
CA LEU A 620 -9.64 -1.40 68.96
C LEU A 620 -9.26 0.07 68.78
N SER A 621 -8.75 0.70 69.85
CA SER A 621 -8.19 2.06 69.79
C SER A 621 -9.13 3.12 69.20
N GLY A 622 -10.45 3.00 69.44
CA GLY A 622 -11.43 4.01 69.03
C GLY A 622 -12.18 3.70 67.74
N GLN A 623 -11.85 2.63 67.01
CA GLN A 623 -12.44 2.32 65.70
C GLN A 623 -12.52 0.82 65.40
N ASN A 624 -13.48 0.42 64.57
CA ASN A 624 -13.54 -0.91 63.98
C ASN A 624 -12.40 -1.14 62.97
N SER A 625 -11.90 -2.37 62.92
CA SER A 625 -11.02 -2.82 61.84
C SER A 625 -11.84 -3.10 60.58
N VAL A 626 -11.78 -2.19 59.60
CA VAL A 626 -12.28 -2.41 58.24
C VAL A 626 -11.18 -2.02 57.28
N LEU A 627 -10.74 -2.96 56.46
CA LEU A 627 -9.61 -2.82 55.54
C LEU A 627 -10.03 -3.15 54.12
N ARG A 628 -9.41 -2.46 53.15
CA ARG A 628 -9.50 -2.73 51.71
C ARG A 628 -8.13 -2.95 51.12
N TRP A 629 -8.02 -3.95 50.26
CA TRP A 629 -6.90 -4.20 49.36
C TRP A 629 -7.16 -3.49 48.03
N ASP A 630 -6.13 -2.81 47.49
CA ASP A 630 -6.20 -2.07 46.23
C ASP A 630 -5.43 -2.72 45.06
N GLY A 631 -4.91 -3.94 45.26
CA GLY A 631 -4.00 -4.60 44.31
C GLY A 631 -2.54 -4.59 44.75
N SER A 632 -2.19 -3.72 45.69
CA SER A 632 -0.81 -3.51 46.13
C SER A 632 -0.67 -3.44 47.65
N THR A 633 -1.61 -2.78 48.33
CA THR A 633 -1.54 -2.53 49.76
C THR A 633 -2.90 -2.65 50.44
N TRP A 634 -2.87 -2.98 51.72
CA TRP A 634 -4.04 -2.88 52.59
C TRP A 634 -4.13 -1.46 53.17
N SER A 635 -5.32 -0.88 53.16
CA SER A 635 -5.60 0.43 53.76
C SER A 635 -6.88 0.39 54.60
N ARG A 636 -6.98 1.26 55.60
CA ARG A 636 -8.17 1.35 56.46
C ARG A 636 -9.28 2.08 55.73
N MET A 637 -10.48 1.50 55.73
CA MET A 637 -11.69 2.16 55.26
C MET A 637 -12.33 2.99 56.37
N PRO A 638 -13.01 4.10 56.04
CA PRO A 638 -13.90 4.78 56.96
C PRO A 638 -14.98 3.83 57.45
N PHE A 639 -15.30 3.85 58.74
CA PHE A 639 -16.43 3.14 59.35
C PHE A 639 -17.06 4.05 60.42
N PRO A 640 -18.39 3.99 60.66
CA PRO A 640 -19.03 4.86 61.64
C PRO A 640 -18.46 4.70 63.07
N ASN A 641 -17.80 5.74 63.58
CA ASN A 641 -17.11 5.72 64.88
C ASN A 641 -18.05 5.66 66.10
N THR A 642 -19.36 5.83 65.91
CA THR A 642 -20.37 5.66 66.97
C THR A 642 -20.62 4.20 67.33
N ASN A 643 -20.13 3.29 66.50
CA ASN A 643 -20.37 1.87 66.58
C ASN A 643 -19.08 1.19 67.05
N THR A 644 -19.17 0.40 68.12
CA THR A 644 -17.99 -0.18 68.79
C THR A 644 -18.07 -1.70 68.89
N GLU A 645 -18.84 -2.33 67.99
CA GLU A 645 -19.06 -3.77 67.99
C GLU A 645 -17.90 -4.56 67.36
N THR A 646 -17.94 -5.89 67.47
CA THR A 646 -17.05 -6.78 66.75
C THR A 646 -17.69 -7.14 65.41
N LEU A 647 -17.02 -6.80 64.31
CA LEU A 647 -17.40 -7.26 62.97
C LEU A 647 -16.94 -8.71 62.80
N THR A 648 -17.82 -9.57 62.27
CA THR A 648 -17.66 -11.02 62.31
C THR A 648 -17.31 -11.62 60.98
N SER A 649 -17.96 -11.19 59.90
CA SER A 649 -17.70 -11.69 58.54
C SER A 649 -18.07 -10.63 57.50
N VAL A 650 -17.54 -10.77 56.29
CA VAL A 650 -17.72 -9.84 55.18
C VAL A 650 -17.97 -10.61 53.89
N VAL A 651 -18.90 -10.12 53.08
CA VAL A 651 -19.08 -10.53 51.68
C VAL A 651 -19.08 -9.27 50.82
N ALA A 652 -18.46 -9.32 49.65
CA ALA A 652 -18.42 -8.20 48.72
C ALA A 652 -18.53 -8.67 47.28
N PHE A 653 -19.22 -7.88 46.46
CA PHE A 653 -19.36 -8.15 45.03
C PHE A 653 -18.55 -7.19 44.17
N GLY A 654 -18.11 -6.08 44.75
CA GLY A 654 -17.30 -5.05 44.10
C GLY A 654 -16.70 -4.10 45.12
N ALA A 655 -15.94 -3.10 44.66
CA ALA A 655 -15.32 -2.10 45.53
C ALA A 655 -16.33 -1.22 46.30
N LYS A 656 -17.58 -1.14 45.82
CA LYS A 656 -18.67 -0.30 46.30
C LYS A 656 -19.94 -1.12 46.62
N SER A 657 -19.81 -2.44 46.75
CA SER A 657 -20.89 -3.37 47.10
C SER A 657 -20.38 -4.34 48.16
N VAL A 658 -20.49 -3.95 49.43
CA VAL A 658 -19.90 -4.67 50.58
C VAL A 658 -20.91 -4.82 51.70
N TYR A 659 -20.98 -6.01 52.28
CA TYR A 659 -21.87 -6.36 53.37
C TYR A 659 -21.08 -6.96 54.53
N VAL A 660 -21.34 -6.48 55.74
CA VAL A 660 -20.60 -6.88 56.95
C VAL A 660 -21.57 -7.24 58.06
N THR A 661 -21.35 -8.39 58.68
CA THR A 661 -22.08 -8.80 59.88
C THR A 661 -21.34 -8.43 61.14
N ALA A 662 -22.09 -8.24 62.23
CA ALA A 662 -21.53 -7.99 63.54
C ALA A 662 -22.11 -8.88 64.63
N TYR A 663 -21.30 -9.12 65.65
CA TYR A 663 -21.65 -9.98 66.78
C TYR A 663 -22.86 -9.48 67.60
N ASN A 664 -23.22 -8.19 67.49
CA ASN A 664 -24.38 -7.60 68.15
C ASN A 664 -25.66 -7.66 67.30
N GLY A 665 -25.71 -8.51 66.27
CA GLY A 665 -26.92 -8.73 65.48
C GLY A 665 -27.23 -7.59 64.50
N ARG A 666 -26.20 -6.85 64.05
CA ARG A 666 -26.30 -5.85 62.99
C ARG A 666 -25.71 -6.36 61.68
N ILE A 667 -26.28 -5.87 60.58
CA ILE A 667 -25.73 -6.03 59.22
C ILE A 667 -25.54 -4.64 58.63
N TYR A 668 -24.33 -4.40 58.14
CA TYR A 668 -23.92 -3.16 57.49
C TYR A 668 -23.79 -3.35 55.99
N ARG A 669 -24.12 -2.31 55.23
CA ARG A 669 -23.86 -2.21 53.78
C ARG A 669 -23.01 -0.98 53.48
N TYR A 670 -22.04 -1.12 52.59
CA TYR A 670 -21.34 -0.01 51.95
C TYR A 670 -21.75 0.09 50.48
N ASP A 671 -22.24 1.26 50.07
CA ASP A 671 -22.74 1.56 48.72
C ASP A 671 -21.72 2.31 47.85
N GLY A 672 -20.48 2.45 48.33
CA GLY A 672 -19.45 3.25 47.68
C GLY A 672 -19.31 4.68 48.20
N THR A 673 -20.33 5.18 48.91
CA THR A 673 -20.33 6.52 49.50
C THR A 673 -20.37 6.49 51.03
N GLN A 674 -21.14 5.58 51.61
CA GLN A 674 -21.38 5.53 53.05
C GLN A 674 -21.70 4.10 53.55
N TRP A 675 -21.55 3.91 54.86
CA TRP A 675 -22.00 2.72 55.56
C TRP A 675 -23.39 2.93 56.16
N GLN A 676 -24.27 1.96 55.97
CA GLN A 676 -25.64 1.97 56.49
C GLN A 676 -25.93 0.69 57.27
N ILE A 677 -26.73 0.79 58.34
CA ILE A 677 -27.29 -0.39 59.02
C ILE A 677 -28.53 -0.81 58.23
N ILE A 678 -28.48 -1.99 57.60
CA ILE A 678 -29.58 -2.55 56.80
C ILE A 678 -30.39 -3.62 57.57
N PHE A 679 -29.88 -4.05 58.73
CA PHE A 679 -30.59 -4.92 59.67
C PHE A 679 -30.08 -4.70 61.10
N GLU A 680 -30.99 -4.71 62.06
CA GLU A 680 -30.67 -4.67 63.48
C GLU A 680 -31.61 -5.54 64.32
N ASN A 681 -31.04 -6.51 65.04
CA ASN A 681 -31.69 -7.19 66.15
C ASN A 681 -30.63 -7.56 67.20
N THR A 682 -30.52 -6.75 68.24
CA THR A 682 -29.49 -6.89 69.28
C THR A 682 -29.67 -8.10 70.21
N SER A 683 -30.76 -8.85 70.06
CA SER A 683 -30.94 -10.15 70.72
C SER A 683 -30.24 -11.29 69.96
N LEU A 684 -29.84 -11.04 68.71
CA LEU A 684 -29.11 -11.98 67.87
C LEU A 684 -27.61 -11.70 67.90
N ARG A 685 -26.86 -12.72 67.51
CA ARG A 685 -25.42 -12.65 67.26
C ARG A 685 -25.15 -13.34 65.94
N PHE A 686 -24.48 -12.65 65.03
CA PHE A 686 -24.09 -13.21 63.75
C PHE A 686 -22.67 -13.72 63.81
N ASN A 687 -22.45 -14.84 63.12
CA ASN A 687 -21.16 -15.52 63.08
C ASN A 687 -20.55 -15.45 61.69
N ASP A 688 -21.37 -15.53 60.63
CA ASP A 688 -20.90 -15.61 59.26
C ASP A 688 -21.94 -15.12 58.24
N ILE A 689 -21.49 -14.67 57.07
CA ILE A 689 -22.31 -14.23 55.94
C ILE A 689 -21.78 -14.81 54.63
N ALA A 690 -22.68 -15.26 53.76
CA ALA A 690 -22.37 -15.68 52.41
C ALA A 690 -23.45 -15.21 51.46
N GLY A 691 -23.13 -15.09 50.17
CA GLY A 691 -24.12 -14.73 49.16
C GLY A 691 -23.59 -14.87 47.75
N THR A 692 -24.52 -15.00 46.80
CA THR A 692 -24.20 -15.11 45.38
C THR A 692 -24.38 -13.79 44.62
N SER A 693 -25.20 -12.88 45.15
CA SER A 693 -25.39 -11.51 44.66
C SER A 693 -25.97 -10.62 45.79
N PRO A 694 -26.08 -9.30 45.58
CA PRO A 694 -26.84 -8.41 46.48
C PRO A 694 -28.29 -8.85 46.72
N ALA A 695 -28.87 -9.64 45.82
CA ALA A 695 -30.23 -10.19 45.91
C ALA A 695 -30.28 -11.64 46.43
N ASP A 696 -29.18 -12.18 46.96
CA ASP A 696 -29.16 -13.51 47.60
C ASP A 696 -28.08 -13.54 48.69
N LEU A 697 -28.42 -13.02 49.86
CA LEU A 697 -27.54 -13.00 51.04
C LEU A 697 -28.08 -13.88 52.16
N TRP A 698 -27.18 -14.62 52.80
CA TRP A 698 -27.51 -15.53 53.89
C TRP A 698 -26.61 -15.27 55.10
N VAL A 699 -27.19 -15.25 56.30
CA VAL A 699 -26.45 -14.99 57.55
C VAL A 699 -26.68 -16.09 58.56
N ALA A 700 -25.58 -16.64 59.08
CA ALA A 700 -25.59 -17.59 60.18
C ALA A 700 -25.63 -16.86 61.54
N GLY A 701 -26.60 -17.22 62.38
CA GLY A 701 -26.76 -16.64 63.71
C GLY A 701 -26.90 -17.64 64.85
N ASN A 702 -26.93 -17.10 66.07
CA ASN A 702 -27.31 -17.84 67.25
C ASN A 702 -28.84 -18.08 67.33
N ASN A 703 -29.28 -18.79 68.36
CA ASN A 703 -30.70 -19.00 68.66
C ASN A 703 -31.49 -19.57 67.46
N ARG A 704 -30.86 -20.51 66.72
CA ARG A 704 -31.44 -21.21 65.56
C ARG A 704 -31.70 -20.33 64.34
N GLN A 705 -31.28 -19.07 64.36
CA GLN A 705 -31.62 -18.14 63.29
C GLN A 705 -30.65 -18.29 62.12
N ILE A 706 -31.24 -18.44 60.94
CA ILE A 706 -30.58 -18.23 59.65
C ILE A 706 -31.37 -17.11 58.97
N LEU A 707 -30.71 -16.01 58.60
CA LEU A 707 -31.35 -14.94 57.84
C LEU A 707 -31.15 -15.13 56.35
N HIS A 708 -32.11 -14.66 55.56
CA HIS A 708 -32.07 -14.63 54.10
C HIS A 708 -32.54 -13.27 53.58
N TRP A 709 -31.91 -12.77 52.52
CA TRP A 709 -32.28 -11.56 51.81
C TRP A 709 -32.35 -11.80 50.30
N PRO A 710 -33.39 -11.27 49.61
CA PRO A 710 -34.62 -10.70 50.17
C PRO A 710 -35.53 -11.80 50.76
N GLN A 711 -36.68 -11.39 51.33
CA GLN A 711 -37.60 -12.26 52.09
C GLN A 711 -38.16 -13.47 51.32
#